data_AF-A0AAU8U3N5-F1
#
_entry.id   AF-A0AAU8U3N5-F1
#
_cell.length_a   1.000
_cell.length_b   1.000
_cell.length_c   1.000
_cell.angle_alpha   90.00
_cell.angle_beta   90.00
_cell.angle_gamma   90.00
#
_symmetry.space_group_name_H-M   'P 1'
#
loop_
_entity.id
_entity.type
_entity.pdbx_description
1 polymer ?
#
loop_
_entity_poly.entity_id
_entity_poly.type
_entity_poly.pdbx_seq_one_letter_code
_entity_poly.pdbx_strand_id
1 'polypeptide(L)'
;MTIDQDTQHPDRSPISVQPASLRPEGFTIAQPDDAILTSQSFRNTPFADLPLYLPTLSNPVVGFDGGFNRAALEVSDKGVTCILLPYLEQVDRDFIELKLNGVRVDFHTVTEDEARQGLQIVLHVASERFIREAGNTLQAFVTHVGGGSDQTKPFNIKVDIEFPGGRNPVASTPQNENLPKPVFPQDVIDFGVTSENSINPIPVSIGYYPVNTNLPRVNHRKVRDEIRLSLGGVVVKHPVTEFEAAGEAPIIINVNTGTWDKVGDGVHVCEYEVVDEVGNHSQGFSPPQVIEVRRNTGAEPLLPAPYIAESIERPGQNDLLDADDLDGNDATIVVEVNRQGYELGDVLRLKVSGRTEGSQLITTFYDHPIDSTTRAQRIRWPYADIVPLIDGRVQLTYQRLRLNALPRNSLDRSVDITGTPVEAGLAPPIVLEAVGGNLPAATDPVTVFIRALTGYPANARVLLVLNGTYANGRSYYAEHTARAGQNDIVLELPNGPNGEIAQLEGGSLSLHYTVNGGPPSRRLNLYVGGLRAILPAPITREAVPPDHVFDPDKNRGNLNVTVKAHPAFTLGATVYLYAEGSAPGGSAPRMEFEIDENWLGVDLPFVVARLYVTANLNGTQSLYYTVVKPGQRDMLSEALPIRVGAALDLPVPEVLESTQITSTLSRLNPAHVLQSGVVTVRVRYRPMLASDDIKVYVIGKPELGTPVIGIKPGIPAPGGDYVDFTVPNVFVGANLAQSCRVFYEVIRDHKREPSRELTLEIEALEAQYWDLVSVPQAETNGGVIDVTKAHDVRIDAWPFLRYDPENPQSVWIDAEGTVNQVLRNGTPLTPAEFAAERILTPIPASYLRRLADGSPLDLKAYVSLDGGGRVTAQRLVPASYRIRKQPGVVDSINVGGAPDRIVINAEGTVAYVANYNTSTISVIDLTTFSLSDTITLPTNTYTNGLVLHPDGSRLYTSGYYHGEIQIIDTSDNKIINKITGLSRYGYGALTFNLDGSRLYYGSSYYSSLQVIDTSNDSIIQSEYTYYPADFTLAPQGTRLYSAAYNAMGIIDTATDTQLSTLTGFSYAWRLAYSPYAQKIYVIDQSAANVKIVDARTNLISNTIPNLTGAFGIAFHPTRRLAYVTMNTSNSVAIIDIDKEEVIRTMTGFVYPTSIAIAPDGSYALVSNYNANTVFIVQL
;
A
#
# COMPACT_ATOMS: atom_id res chain seq x y z
N MET A 1 24.18 -47.56 17.50
CA MET A 1 25.27 -48.57 17.34
C MET A 1 26.48 -47.87 16.73
N THR A 2 27.67 -48.41 16.95
CA THR A 2 28.96 -47.77 16.68
C THR A 2 29.39 -47.84 15.20
N ILE A 3 30.07 -46.76 14.78
CA ILE A 3 31.33 -46.69 13.99
C ILE A 3 32.06 -48.07 13.92
N ASP A 4 32.72 -48.53 12.84
CA ASP A 4 33.83 -47.87 12.14
C ASP A 4 34.43 -48.76 11.01
N GLN A 5 35.50 -48.25 10.37
CA GLN A 5 36.60 -48.94 9.65
C GLN A 5 36.56 -49.04 8.11
N ASP A 6 37.16 -48.01 7.50
CA ASP A 6 38.55 -48.03 7.01
C ASP A 6 38.86 -47.77 5.51
N THR A 7 40.01 -47.12 5.33
CA THR A 7 40.47 -46.46 4.09
C THR A 7 41.58 -47.24 3.39
N GLN A 8 41.65 -47.12 2.05
CA GLN A 8 42.94 -47.13 1.32
C GLN A 8 42.83 -46.54 -0.10
N HIS A 9 43.60 -45.47 -0.33
CA HIS A 9 43.98 -44.84 -1.63
C HIS A 9 45.45 -45.22 -1.97
N PRO A 10 46.08 -44.90 -3.13
CA PRO A 10 45.78 -43.88 -4.18
C PRO A 10 45.37 -44.54 -5.53
N ASP A 11 45.44 -43.99 -6.75
CA ASP A 11 46.10 -42.81 -7.37
C ASP A 11 45.30 -42.27 -8.59
N ARG A 12 45.71 -41.11 -9.11
CA ARG A 12 45.29 -40.43 -10.37
C ARG A 12 43.86 -39.88 -10.45
N SER A 13 43.69 -38.69 -9.88
CA SER A 13 42.51 -37.84 -10.03
C SER A 13 42.51 -37.05 -11.34
N PRO A 14 41.39 -37.00 -12.09
CA PRO A 14 40.95 -35.80 -12.81
C PRO A 14 40.37 -34.80 -11.80
N ILE A 15 40.40 -33.50 -12.12
CA ILE A 15 39.96 -32.43 -11.22
C ILE A 15 38.45 -32.52 -10.96
N SER A 16 38.06 -32.65 -9.69
CA SER A 16 36.66 -32.67 -9.27
C SER A 16 36.06 -31.27 -9.35
N VAL A 17 34.98 -31.13 -10.15
CA VAL A 17 34.04 -30.01 -10.01
C VAL A 17 33.41 -30.08 -8.61
N GLN A 18 33.31 -28.96 -7.90
CA GLN A 18 32.70 -28.92 -6.56
C GLN A 18 31.16 -29.00 -6.62
N PRO A 19 30.47 -29.45 -5.55
CA PRO A 19 29.04 -29.69 -5.56
C PRO A 19 28.20 -28.40 -5.58
N ALA A 20 26.98 -28.50 -6.09
CA ALA A 20 26.03 -27.38 -6.21
C ALA A 20 25.49 -26.80 -4.86
N SER A 21 25.99 -27.27 -3.72
CA SER A 21 25.52 -26.92 -2.37
C SER A 21 26.20 -25.68 -1.75
N LEU A 22 26.87 -24.85 -2.56
CA LEU A 22 27.47 -23.57 -2.16
C LEU A 22 26.82 -22.36 -2.86
N ARG A 23 25.54 -22.48 -3.26
CA ARG A 23 24.74 -21.35 -3.74
C ARG A 23 23.82 -20.83 -2.62
N PRO A 24 24.18 -19.76 -1.90
CA PRO A 24 23.20 -18.93 -1.22
C PRO A 24 22.03 -18.58 -2.15
N GLU A 25 20.80 -18.65 -1.65
CA GLU A 25 19.61 -18.31 -2.43
C GLU A 25 19.62 -16.79 -2.73
N GLY A 26 19.64 -16.42 -4.01
CA GLY A 26 19.74 -15.02 -4.45
C GLY A 26 20.51 -14.78 -5.75
N PHE A 27 21.33 -15.72 -6.22
CA PHE A 27 22.09 -15.57 -7.47
C PHE A 27 21.24 -15.80 -8.72
N THR A 28 20.92 -14.72 -9.43
CA THR A 28 20.50 -14.76 -10.83
C THR A 28 21.70 -14.83 -11.76
N ILE A 29 21.88 -15.93 -12.48
CA ILE A 29 22.44 -15.83 -13.83
C ILE A 29 21.25 -15.52 -14.73
N ALA A 30 21.18 -14.31 -15.26
CA ALA A 30 20.25 -13.94 -16.31
C ALA A 30 20.82 -12.78 -17.12
N GLN A 31 21.40 -13.08 -18.29
CA GLN A 31 21.29 -12.37 -19.58
C GLN A 31 22.15 -13.13 -20.63
N PRO A 32 21.77 -13.18 -21.92
CA PRO A 32 20.43 -13.28 -22.49
C PRO A 32 20.17 -14.66 -23.12
N ASP A 33 18.89 -15.07 -23.16
CA ASP A 33 18.35 -16.29 -23.78
C ASP A 33 18.89 -17.65 -23.25
N ASP A 34 18.10 -18.72 -23.43
CA ASP A 34 18.46 -20.11 -23.04
C ASP A 34 19.49 -20.75 -24.01
N ALA A 35 20.48 -19.97 -24.43
CA ALA A 35 21.64 -20.44 -25.19
C ALA A 35 22.77 -20.82 -24.23
N ILE A 36 23.29 -22.05 -24.34
CA ILE A 36 24.49 -22.47 -23.61
C ILE A 36 25.66 -21.59 -24.04
N LEU A 37 26.09 -20.66 -23.19
CA LEU A 37 27.27 -19.83 -23.42
C LEU A 37 28.51 -20.73 -23.60
N THR A 38 29.01 -20.80 -24.83
CA THR A 38 30.25 -21.53 -25.14
C THR A 38 31.41 -20.56 -25.28
N SER A 39 32.63 -21.07 -25.14
CA SER A 39 33.85 -20.29 -25.31
C SER A 39 34.11 -19.80 -26.76
N GLN A 40 33.22 -20.10 -27.70
CA GLN A 40 33.27 -19.57 -29.07
C GLN A 40 32.34 -18.39 -29.33
N SER A 41 31.34 -18.14 -28.47
CA SER A 41 30.23 -17.21 -28.76
C SER A 41 30.65 -15.73 -28.95
N PHE A 42 31.83 -15.32 -28.47
CA PHE A 42 32.30 -13.92 -28.49
C PHE A 42 33.61 -13.68 -29.26
N ARG A 43 34.20 -14.73 -29.88
CA ARG A 43 35.48 -14.60 -30.64
C ARG A 43 35.46 -13.59 -31.79
N ASN A 44 34.28 -13.19 -32.25
CA ASN A 44 34.09 -12.20 -33.32
C ASN A 44 33.59 -10.83 -32.80
N THR A 45 33.46 -10.67 -31.48
CA THR A 45 32.98 -9.44 -30.85
C THR A 45 34.15 -8.47 -30.62
N PRO A 46 34.09 -7.21 -31.11
CA PRO A 46 35.08 -6.19 -30.80
C PRO A 46 35.25 -6.00 -29.30
N PHE A 47 36.48 -5.77 -28.82
CA PHE A 47 36.76 -5.61 -27.39
C PHE A 47 35.91 -4.51 -26.73
N ALA A 48 35.60 -3.43 -27.47
CA ALA A 48 34.77 -2.34 -26.98
C ALA A 48 33.30 -2.70 -26.70
N ASP A 49 32.77 -3.74 -27.37
CA ASP A 49 31.41 -4.24 -27.19
C ASP A 49 31.35 -5.49 -26.29
N LEU A 50 32.49 -5.98 -25.80
CA LEU A 50 32.56 -7.17 -24.96
C LEU A 50 31.98 -6.87 -23.55
N PRO A 51 30.96 -7.63 -23.09
CA PRO A 51 30.42 -7.47 -21.74
C PRO A 51 31.34 -8.08 -20.68
N LEU A 52 31.37 -7.47 -19.49
CA LEU A 52 32.03 -8.02 -18.32
C LEU A 52 31.11 -9.01 -17.61
N TYR A 53 31.47 -10.28 -17.54
CA TYR A 53 30.66 -11.28 -16.82
C TYR A 53 31.04 -11.32 -15.35
N LEU A 54 30.06 -11.07 -14.49
CA LEU A 54 30.21 -11.00 -13.03
C LEU A 54 29.29 -12.07 -12.41
N PRO A 55 29.79 -13.30 -12.13
CA PRO A 55 28.93 -14.42 -11.69
C PRO A 55 28.23 -14.22 -10.34
N THR A 56 28.61 -13.17 -9.60
CA THR A 56 28.11 -12.81 -8.27
C THR A 56 27.18 -11.59 -8.28
N LEU A 57 26.80 -11.09 -9.46
CA LEU A 57 25.96 -9.90 -9.61
C LEU A 57 24.53 -10.15 -9.09
N SER A 58 23.97 -9.17 -8.39
CA SER A 58 22.55 -9.15 -8.00
C SER A 58 21.65 -8.73 -9.17
N ASN A 59 20.34 -8.70 -8.92
CA ASN A 59 19.38 -8.05 -9.83
C ASN A 59 19.80 -6.60 -10.20
N PRO A 60 19.39 -6.09 -11.38
CA PRO A 60 19.69 -4.73 -11.81
C PRO A 60 19.22 -3.66 -10.80
N VAL A 61 20.11 -2.73 -10.48
CA VAL A 61 19.87 -1.66 -9.48
C VAL A 61 19.61 -0.35 -10.21
N VAL A 62 18.61 0.44 -9.76
CA VAL A 62 18.24 1.67 -10.46
C VAL A 62 19.38 2.69 -10.47
N GLY A 63 19.85 3.04 -11.68
CA GLY A 63 20.99 3.94 -11.89
C GLY A 63 22.36 3.26 -12.02
N PHE A 64 22.40 1.92 -12.00
CA PHE A 64 23.61 1.10 -12.12
C PHE A 64 23.37 -0.07 -13.08
N ASP A 65 24.44 -0.65 -13.60
CA ASP A 65 24.40 -1.83 -14.47
C ASP A 65 24.22 -3.14 -13.65
N GLY A 66 24.46 -3.08 -12.33
CA GLY A 66 24.08 -4.11 -11.37
C GLY A 66 24.49 -3.78 -9.93
N GLY A 67 24.38 -4.77 -9.04
CA GLY A 67 24.75 -4.63 -7.64
C GLY A 67 25.61 -5.79 -7.10
N PHE A 68 26.33 -5.52 -6.01
CA PHE A 68 26.91 -6.55 -5.15
C PHE A 68 26.41 -6.37 -3.73
N ASN A 69 25.74 -7.42 -3.24
CA ASN A 69 25.42 -7.59 -1.83
C ASN A 69 26.63 -8.14 -1.06
N ARG A 70 26.48 -8.32 0.26
CA ARG A 70 27.52 -8.89 1.11
C ARG A 70 27.99 -10.29 0.66
N ALA A 71 27.05 -11.16 0.27
CA ALA A 71 27.38 -12.51 -0.17
C ALA A 71 28.23 -12.53 -1.45
N ALA A 72 27.97 -11.61 -2.38
CA ALA A 72 28.73 -11.45 -3.62
C ALA A 72 30.21 -11.09 -3.38
N LEU A 73 30.52 -10.41 -2.27
CA LEU A 73 31.89 -10.06 -1.86
C LEU A 73 32.57 -11.13 -1.00
N GLU A 74 31.80 -12.02 -0.34
CA GLU A 74 32.32 -13.03 0.61
C GLU A 74 32.41 -14.45 0.02
N VAL A 75 31.85 -14.71 -1.18
CA VAL A 75 31.82 -16.05 -1.80
C VAL A 75 33.20 -16.61 -2.22
N SER A 76 34.22 -15.76 -2.30
CA SER A 76 35.55 -16.08 -2.85
C SER A 76 36.64 -15.39 -2.04
N ASP A 77 37.70 -16.12 -1.71
CA ASP A 77 38.87 -15.63 -0.96
C ASP A 77 39.71 -14.62 -1.75
N LYS A 78 39.56 -14.61 -3.08
CA LYS A 78 40.15 -13.61 -3.99
C LYS A 78 39.24 -12.40 -4.24
N GLY A 79 38.06 -12.36 -3.63
CA GLY A 79 37.01 -11.37 -3.90
C GLY A 79 36.25 -11.65 -5.20
N VAL A 80 35.70 -10.59 -5.80
CA VAL A 80 34.79 -10.65 -6.95
C VAL A 80 35.50 -11.18 -8.19
N THR A 81 34.91 -12.20 -8.81
CA THR A 81 35.39 -12.75 -10.08
C THR A 81 34.81 -11.96 -11.25
N CYS A 82 35.68 -11.46 -12.13
CA CYS A 82 35.33 -10.88 -13.43
C CYS A 82 35.82 -11.82 -14.54
N ILE A 83 34.90 -12.33 -15.35
CA ILE A 83 35.21 -13.18 -16.48
C ILE A 83 35.16 -12.35 -17.75
N LEU A 84 36.28 -12.30 -18.47
CA LEU A 84 36.40 -11.69 -19.78
C LEU A 84 36.40 -12.82 -20.82
N LEU A 85 35.41 -12.82 -21.71
CA LEU A 85 35.32 -13.82 -22.77
C LEU A 85 36.32 -13.53 -23.91
N PRO A 86 36.61 -14.51 -24.78
CA PRO A 86 37.43 -14.28 -25.98
C PRO A 86 36.83 -13.17 -26.85
N TYR A 87 37.70 -12.41 -27.52
CA TYR A 87 37.34 -11.23 -28.30
C TYR A 87 37.99 -11.24 -29.69
N LEU A 88 37.48 -10.40 -30.58
CA LEU A 88 37.99 -10.20 -31.94
C LEU A 88 39.45 -9.76 -31.91
N GLU A 89 40.30 -10.43 -32.69
CA GLU A 89 41.75 -10.18 -32.78
C GLU A 89 42.57 -10.43 -31.49
N GLN A 90 42.05 -11.21 -30.53
CA GLN A 90 42.83 -11.71 -29.38
C GLN A 90 44.07 -12.51 -29.81
N VAL A 91 45.26 -12.10 -29.36
CA VAL A 91 46.55 -12.77 -29.68
C VAL A 91 47.43 -13.04 -28.45
N ASP A 92 48.41 -13.95 -28.60
CA ASP A 92 49.46 -14.19 -27.59
C ASP A 92 50.14 -12.87 -27.21
N ARG A 93 50.25 -12.60 -25.91
CA ARG A 93 50.84 -11.41 -25.27
C ARG A 93 50.04 -10.12 -25.35
N ASP A 94 48.77 -10.15 -25.75
CA ASP A 94 47.87 -9.04 -25.42
C ASP A 94 47.86 -8.80 -23.89
N PHE A 95 47.97 -7.55 -23.47
CA PHE A 95 48.02 -7.18 -22.06
C PHE A 95 46.67 -6.60 -21.60
N ILE A 96 45.96 -7.36 -20.77
CA ILE A 96 44.67 -6.98 -20.21
C ILE A 96 44.85 -6.31 -18.85
N GLU A 97 44.24 -5.14 -18.65
CA GLU A 97 44.13 -4.49 -17.34
C GLU A 97 42.66 -4.40 -16.91
N LEU A 98 42.34 -4.87 -15.70
CA LEU A 98 41.05 -4.60 -15.07
C LEU A 98 41.20 -3.38 -14.15
N LYS A 99 40.37 -2.36 -14.34
CA LYS A 99 40.38 -1.13 -13.54
C LYS A 99 39.07 -0.94 -12.81
N LEU A 100 39.17 -0.65 -11.51
CA LEU A 100 38.07 -0.24 -10.64
C LEU A 100 38.26 1.23 -10.32
N ASN A 101 37.27 2.07 -10.61
CA ASN A 101 37.33 3.52 -10.38
C ASN A 101 38.58 4.17 -10.99
N GLY A 102 38.99 3.70 -12.18
CA GLY A 102 40.19 4.14 -12.90
C GLY A 102 41.53 3.57 -12.38
N VAL A 103 41.55 2.87 -11.24
CA VAL A 103 42.74 2.25 -10.65
C VAL A 103 42.83 0.78 -11.06
N ARG A 104 43.99 0.34 -11.55
CA ARG A 104 44.21 -1.07 -11.88
C ARG A 104 44.14 -1.95 -10.63
N VAL A 105 43.23 -2.92 -10.66
CA VAL A 105 43.00 -3.89 -9.58
C VAL A 105 43.56 -5.27 -9.91
N ASP A 106 43.54 -5.66 -11.20
CA ASP A 106 44.13 -6.90 -11.68
C ASP A 106 44.64 -6.74 -13.13
N PHE A 107 45.44 -7.69 -13.60
CA PHE A 107 45.91 -7.73 -14.99
C PHE A 107 46.25 -9.16 -15.42
N HIS A 108 46.15 -9.42 -16.73
CA HIS A 108 46.52 -10.69 -17.32
C HIS A 108 47.30 -10.48 -18.62
N THR A 109 48.18 -11.41 -18.96
CA THR A 109 48.85 -11.43 -20.27
C THR A 109 48.33 -12.66 -21.01
N VAL A 110 47.61 -12.44 -22.11
CA VAL A 110 46.99 -13.51 -22.90
C VAL A 110 48.06 -14.50 -23.34
N THR A 111 47.81 -15.78 -23.09
CA THR A 111 48.69 -16.89 -23.49
C THR A 111 48.33 -17.44 -24.86
N GLU A 112 49.31 -18.08 -25.51
CA GLU A 112 49.13 -18.79 -26.79
C GLU A 112 47.94 -19.76 -26.78
N ASP A 113 47.68 -20.46 -25.67
CA ASP A 113 46.55 -21.38 -25.53
C ASP A 113 45.21 -20.64 -25.34
N GLU A 114 45.17 -19.54 -24.58
CA GLU A 114 43.95 -18.73 -24.43
C GLU A 114 43.54 -18.12 -25.77
N ALA A 115 44.47 -17.57 -26.56
CA ALA A 115 44.19 -17.01 -27.88
C ALA A 115 43.79 -18.11 -28.90
N ARG A 116 44.50 -19.24 -28.94
CA ARG A 116 44.20 -20.35 -29.88
C ARG A 116 42.88 -21.04 -29.55
N GLN A 117 42.74 -21.47 -28.31
CA GLN A 117 41.61 -22.27 -27.84
C GLN A 117 40.41 -21.40 -27.44
N GLY A 118 40.58 -20.07 -27.40
CA GLY A 118 39.53 -19.11 -27.04
C GLY A 118 39.06 -19.41 -25.62
N LEU A 119 39.98 -19.38 -24.67
CA LEU A 119 39.65 -19.62 -23.26
C LEU A 119 39.25 -18.31 -22.60
N GLN A 120 38.33 -18.39 -21.65
CA GLN A 120 37.93 -17.24 -20.83
C GLN A 120 39.10 -16.79 -19.95
N ILE A 121 39.29 -15.49 -19.83
CA ILE A 121 40.26 -14.89 -18.91
C ILE A 121 39.54 -14.59 -17.60
N VAL A 122 40.09 -15.06 -16.49
CA VAL A 122 39.50 -14.88 -15.15
C VAL A 122 40.35 -13.90 -14.36
N LEU A 123 39.76 -12.77 -14.01
CA LEU A 123 40.37 -11.68 -13.25
C LEU A 123 39.64 -11.54 -11.90
N HIS A 124 40.32 -11.04 -10.88
CA HIS A 124 39.78 -10.94 -9.53
C HIS A 124 39.90 -9.52 -8.96
N VAL A 125 38.82 -9.01 -8.38
CA VAL A 125 38.79 -7.73 -7.68
C VAL A 125 38.64 -8.00 -6.18
N ALA A 126 39.73 -7.80 -5.44
CA ALA A 126 39.74 -7.98 -3.99
C ALA A 126 38.66 -7.12 -3.32
N SER A 127 37.84 -7.74 -2.46
CA SER A 127 36.58 -7.18 -1.98
C SER A 127 36.73 -5.86 -1.22
N GLU A 128 37.87 -5.61 -0.59
CA GLU A 128 38.21 -4.37 0.10
C GLU A 128 38.49 -3.18 -0.83
N ARG A 129 38.57 -3.39 -2.15
CA ARG A 129 38.75 -2.33 -3.15
C ARG A 129 37.45 -1.61 -3.51
N PHE A 130 36.30 -2.23 -3.30
CA PHE A 130 35.01 -1.61 -3.58
C PHE A 130 34.65 -0.56 -2.54
N ILE A 131 34.18 0.59 -3.02
CA ILE A 131 33.67 1.66 -2.18
C ILE A 131 32.22 1.31 -1.80
N ARG A 132 32.00 1.04 -0.52
CA ARG A 132 30.65 0.74 0.03
C ARG A 132 29.75 1.97 -0.04
N GLU A 133 28.46 1.75 -0.18
CA GLU A 133 27.42 2.79 -0.28
C GLU A 133 27.60 3.76 -1.47
N ALA A 134 28.36 3.34 -2.48
CA ALA A 134 28.74 4.18 -3.61
C ALA A 134 28.68 3.41 -4.94
N GLY A 135 28.65 4.19 -6.03
CA GLY A 135 28.87 3.68 -7.37
C GLY A 135 30.34 3.31 -7.57
N ASN A 136 30.58 2.13 -8.13
CA ASN A 136 31.89 1.64 -8.49
C ASN A 136 31.91 1.33 -9.99
N THR A 137 32.81 1.94 -10.75
CA THR A 137 32.93 1.71 -12.19
C THR A 137 34.04 0.69 -12.46
N LEU A 138 33.67 -0.47 -12.97
CA LEU A 138 34.58 -1.53 -13.41
C LEU A 138 34.73 -1.47 -14.95
N GLN A 139 35.96 -1.56 -15.46
CA GLN A 139 36.22 -1.51 -16.89
C GLN A 139 37.49 -2.30 -17.23
N ALA A 140 37.46 -3.11 -18.29
CA ALA A 140 38.64 -3.80 -18.80
C ALA A 140 39.25 -3.03 -19.97
N PHE A 141 40.58 -3.13 -20.09
CA PHE A 141 41.40 -2.50 -21.12
C PHE A 141 42.30 -3.57 -21.74
N VAL A 142 42.56 -3.50 -23.03
CA VAL A 142 43.58 -4.30 -23.72
C VAL A 142 44.64 -3.38 -24.31
N THR A 143 45.90 -3.77 -24.20
CA THR A 143 47.00 -3.23 -25.00
C THR A 143 47.53 -4.34 -25.89
N HIS A 144 47.36 -4.18 -27.19
CA HIS A 144 47.78 -5.18 -28.17
C HIS A 144 49.29 -5.11 -28.42
N VAL A 145 49.88 -6.26 -28.77
CA VAL A 145 51.32 -6.39 -29.06
C VAL A 145 51.81 -5.42 -30.17
N GLY A 146 50.92 -5.04 -31.08
CA GLY A 146 51.18 -4.08 -32.17
C GLY A 146 51.17 -2.59 -31.76
N GLY A 147 50.82 -2.25 -30.52
CA GLY A 147 50.80 -0.87 -30.01
C GLY A 147 49.46 -0.12 -30.10
N GLY A 148 48.35 -0.84 -30.35
CA GLY A 148 46.99 -0.32 -30.19
C GLY A 148 46.41 -0.65 -28.81
N SER A 149 45.34 0.04 -28.40
CA SER A 149 44.64 -0.24 -27.14
C SER A 149 43.15 0.06 -27.21
N ASP A 150 42.34 -0.86 -26.69
CA ASP A 150 40.89 -0.74 -26.59
C ASP A 150 40.41 -0.90 -25.14
N GLN A 151 39.14 -0.57 -24.89
CA GLN A 151 38.51 -0.65 -23.56
C GLN A 151 37.06 -1.10 -23.70
N THR A 152 36.55 -1.92 -22.78
CA THR A 152 35.13 -2.27 -22.73
C THR A 152 34.28 -1.04 -22.40
N LYS A 153 32.95 -1.15 -22.56
CA LYS A 153 32.04 -0.20 -21.92
C LYS A 153 32.26 -0.20 -20.39
N PRO A 154 32.19 0.96 -19.71
CA PRO A 154 32.24 1.01 -18.25
C PRO A 154 31.01 0.33 -17.65
N PHE A 155 31.21 -0.51 -16.65
CA PHE A 155 30.15 -1.23 -15.94
C PHE A 155 30.03 -0.70 -14.51
N ASN A 156 28.91 -0.09 -14.17
CA ASN A 156 28.70 0.64 -12.92
C ASN A 156 27.94 -0.23 -11.93
N ILE A 157 28.49 -0.38 -10.72
CA ILE A 157 28.04 -1.34 -9.72
C ILE A 157 27.74 -0.60 -8.42
N LYS A 158 26.54 -0.77 -7.87
CA LYS A 158 26.28 -0.38 -6.48
C LYS A 158 26.78 -1.48 -5.55
N VAL A 159 27.52 -1.10 -4.50
CA VAL A 159 28.01 -2.06 -3.50
C VAL A 159 27.47 -1.67 -2.12
N ASP A 160 26.63 -2.52 -1.55
CA ASP A 160 26.04 -2.37 -0.21
C ASP A 160 26.19 -3.73 0.51
N ILE A 161 26.64 -3.71 1.76
CA ILE A 161 26.87 -4.92 2.57
C ILE A 161 26.18 -4.85 3.93
N GLU A 162 25.44 -3.78 4.18
CA GLU A 162 24.91 -3.46 5.50
C GLU A 162 23.52 -4.05 5.64
N PHE A 163 23.24 -4.68 6.78
CA PHE A 163 21.93 -5.29 6.98
C PHE A 163 20.84 -4.22 7.06
N PRO A 164 19.73 -4.31 6.30
CA PRO A 164 18.57 -3.46 6.51
C PRO A 164 17.97 -3.76 7.89
N GLY A 165 17.63 -2.70 8.64
CA GLY A 165 17.31 -2.79 10.06
C GLY A 165 18.52 -2.99 10.99
N GLY A 166 19.73 -3.15 10.44
CA GLY A 166 20.96 -3.37 11.21
C GLY A 166 21.09 -4.80 11.76
N ARG A 167 22.15 -5.01 12.54
CA ARG A 167 22.41 -6.31 13.18
C ARG A 167 21.38 -6.60 14.27
N ASN A 168 21.11 -7.89 14.50
CA ASN A 168 20.33 -8.33 15.64
C ASN A 168 21.02 -7.86 16.95
N PRO A 169 20.35 -7.05 17.80
CA PRO A 169 20.92 -6.56 19.05
C PRO A 169 20.97 -7.62 20.16
N VAL A 170 20.13 -8.66 20.09
CA VAL A 170 20.03 -9.75 21.06
C VAL A 170 20.48 -11.06 20.41
N ALA A 171 21.78 -11.33 20.40
CA ALA A 171 22.36 -12.51 19.73
C ALA A 171 21.85 -13.90 20.21
N SER A 172 21.00 -13.96 21.24
CA SER A 172 20.33 -15.18 21.72
C SER A 172 18.93 -15.42 21.12
N THR A 173 18.36 -14.46 20.39
CA THR A 173 17.07 -14.61 19.68
C THR A 173 17.29 -14.83 18.18
N PRO A 174 16.42 -15.57 17.48
CA PRO A 174 16.46 -15.67 16.02
C PRO A 174 15.82 -14.45 15.33
N GLN A 175 15.09 -13.61 16.06
CA GLN A 175 14.50 -12.36 15.56
C GLN A 175 15.43 -11.16 15.74
N ASN A 176 15.24 -10.13 14.93
CA ASN A 176 15.96 -8.86 15.02
C ASN A 176 15.07 -7.80 15.66
N GLU A 177 15.30 -7.45 16.94
CA GLU A 177 14.48 -6.47 17.65
C GLU A 177 14.69 -5.02 17.17
N ASN A 178 15.64 -4.76 16.25
CA ASN A 178 15.68 -3.49 15.53
C ASN A 178 14.59 -3.39 14.45
N LEU A 179 13.95 -4.49 14.04
CA LEU A 179 12.72 -4.43 13.25
C LEU A 179 11.53 -4.35 14.22
N PRO A 180 10.63 -3.35 14.11
CA PRO A 180 9.41 -3.33 14.89
C PRO A 180 8.53 -4.53 14.55
N LYS A 181 7.81 -5.04 15.55
CA LYS A 181 6.79 -6.07 15.38
C LYS A 181 5.67 -5.58 14.44
N PRO A 182 5.16 -6.41 13.50
CA PRO A 182 3.99 -6.05 12.69
C PRO A 182 2.73 -5.93 13.57
N VAL A 183 1.98 -4.85 13.42
CA VAL A 183 0.81 -4.51 14.24
C VAL A 183 -0.46 -4.58 13.39
N PHE A 184 -1.41 -5.41 13.82
CA PHE A 184 -2.76 -5.48 13.26
C PHE A 184 -3.72 -4.56 14.04
N PRO A 185 -4.89 -4.23 13.47
CA PRO A 185 -6.03 -3.73 14.22
C PRO A 185 -6.30 -4.57 15.47
N GLN A 186 -6.61 -3.92 16.58
CA GLN A 186 -6.69 -4.56 17.89
C GLN A 186 -7.82 -5.61 17.97
N ASP A 187 -8.91 -5.40 17.23
CA ASP A 187 -10.01 -6.35 17.06
C ASP A 187 -9.55 -7.64 16.36
N VAL A 188 -8.67 -7.54 15.35
CA VAL A 188 -8.08 -8.71 14.68
C VAL A 188 -7.11 -9.45 15.61
N ILE A 189 -6.40 -8.73 16.49
CA ILE A 189 -5.53 -9.36 17.50
C ILE A 189 -6.35 -10.12 18.54
N ASP A 190 -7.46 -9.55 19.01
CA ASP A 190 -8.28 -10.11 20.09
C ASP A 190 -9.22 -11.24 19.61
N PHE A 191 -9.84 -11.07 18.43
CA PHE A 191 -10.92 -11.93 17.93
C PHE A 191 -10.55 -12.74 16.68
N GLY A 192 -9.38 -12.47 16.07
CA GLY A 192 -8.89 -13.16 14.88
C GLY A 192 -9.43 -12.63 13.56
N VAL A 193 -9.00 -13.27 12.47
CA VAL A 193 -9.46 -13.02 11.10
C VAL A 193 -10.63 -13.96 10.79
N THR A 194 -11.81 -13.41 10.59
CA THR A 194 -13.05 -14.14 10.26
C THR A 194 -13.47 -13.88 8.82
N SER A 195 -14.41 -14.67 8.29
CA SER A 195 -14.95 -14.43 6.94
C SER A 195 -15.74 -13.13 6.80
N GLU A 196 -16.07 -12.46 7.90
CA GLU A 196 -16.74 -11.16 7.92
C GLU A 196 -15.73 -10.01 7.86
N ASN A 197 -14.72 -10.00 8.75
CA ASN A 197 -13.75 -8.90 8.78
C ASN A 197 -12.72 -8.96 7.63
N SER A 198 -12.50 -10.12 7.02
CA SER A 198 -11.59 -10.29 5.88
C SER A 198 -12.18 -9.94 4.51
N ILE A 199 -13.44 -9.46 4.43
CA ILE A 199 -14.06 -9.06 3.15
C ILE A 199 -13.36 -7.83 2.58
N ASN A 200 -12.96 -6.92 3.47
CA ASN A 200 -12.10 -5.79 3.14
C ASN A 200 -10.63 -6.15 3.42
N PRO A 201 -9.66 -5.47 2.79
CA PRO A 201 -8.24 -5.67 3.10
C PRO A 201 -7.93 -5.29 4.55
N ILE A 202 -7.25 -6.18 5.28
CA ILE A 202 -6.84 -5.94 6.66
C ILE A 202 -5.49 -5.20 6.66
N PRO A 203 -5.38 -3.98 7.21
CA PRO A 203 -4.11 -3.26 7.25
C PRO A 203 -3.15 -3.90 8.28
N VAL A 204 -1.89 -4.04 7.91
CA VAL A 204 -0.80 -4.41 8.82
C VAL A 204 0.19 -3.26 8.88
N SER A 205 0.34 -2.67 10.06
CA SER A 205 1.21 -1.53 10.30
C SER A 205 2.61 -2.01 10.69
N ILE A 206 3.61 -1.51 9.96
CA ILE A 206 5.03 -1.72 10.23
C ILE A 206 5.62 -0.37 10.63
N GLY A 207 6.13 -0.28 11.86
CA GLY A 207 6.74 0.95 12.38
C GLY A 207 8.00 1.36 11.62
N TYR A 208 8.55 2.52 11.98
CA TYR A 208 9.87 2.92 11.49
C TYR A 208 10.93 1.89 11.87
N TYR A 209 11.85 1.57 10.94
CA TYR A 209 12.98 0.69 11.20
C TYR A 209 14.31 1.34 10.75
N PRO A 210 15.39 1.16 11.53
CA PRO A 210 15.45 0.42 12.79
C PRO A 210 14.76 1.14 13.96
N VAL A 211 14.27 0.38 14.93
CA VAL A 211 13.75 0.88 16.21
C VAL A 211 14.82 1.66 16.97
N ASN A 212 16.08 1.21 16.92
CA ASN A 212 17.22 2.01 17.38
C ASN A 212 17.65 3.02 16.29
N THR A 213 17.04 4.21 16.33
CA THR A 213 17.31 5.32 15.40
C THR A 213 18.71 5.93 15.50
N ASN A 214 19.57 5.47 16.42
CA ASN A 214 20.98 5.85 16.52
C ASN A 214 21.90 5.01 15.62
N LEU A 215 21.37 4.00 14.91
CA LEU A 215 22.14 3.24 13.94
C LEU A 215 22.54 4.11 12.73
N PRO A 216 23.59 3.73 11.98
CA PRO A 216 23.95 4.40 10.74
C PRO A 216 22.78 4.46 9.75
N ARG A 217 22.61 5.61 9.06
CA ARG A 217 21.53 5.85 8.07
C ARG A 217 21.39 4.76 7.00
N VAL A 218 22.47 4.04 6.69
CA VAL A 218 22.53 2.93 5.71
C VAL A 218 21.72 1.70 6.14
N ASN A 219 21.47 1.55 7.45
CA ASN A 219 20.63 0.49 8.02
C ASN A 219 19.15 0.90 8.14
N HIS A 220 18.81 2.17 7.91
CA HIS A 220 17.43 2.65 7.96
C HIS A 220 16.68 2.23 6.70
N ARG A 221 15.34 2.24 6.76
CA ARG A 221 14.50 1.96 5.58
C ARG A 221 14.89 2.83 4.38
N LYS A 222 15.23 2.20 3.26
CA LYS A 222 15.63 2.84 2.00
C LYS A 222 14.53 2.68 0.95
N VAL A 223 14.57 3.56 -0.05
CA VAL A 223 13.72 3.45 -1.26
C VAL A 223 14.05 2.13 -1.96
N ARG A 224 13.02 1.39 -2.40
CA ARG A 224 13.12 0.05 -3.05
C ARG A 224 13.59 -1.11 -2.15
N ASP A 225 13.72 -0.93 -0.85
CA ASP A 225 13.71 -2.08 0.07
C ASP A 225 12.41 -2.88 -0.15
N GLU A 226 12.46 -4.20 -0.24
CA GLU A 226 11.29 -5.07 -0.26
C GLU A 226 11.01 -5.60 1.15
N ILE A 227 9.89 -5.19 1.73
CA ILE A 227 9.36 -5.79 2.95
C ILE A 227 8.65 -7.09 2.55
N ARG A 228 9.07 -8.22 3.14
CA ARG A 228 8.49 -9.55 2.90
C ARG A 228 7.73 -9.99 4.15
N LEU A 229 6.44 -9.65 4.20
CA LEU A 229 5.54 -10.00 5.30
C LEU A 229 5.07 -11.45 5.16
N SER A 230 5.56 -12.33 6.02
CA SER A 230 5.21 -13.75 6.07
C SER A 230 4.01 -13.97 6.99
N LEU A 231 2.94 -14.55 6.47
CA LEU A 231 1.71 -14.91 7.19
C LEU A 231 1.53 -16.43 7.11
N GLY A 232 1.93 -17.16 8.15
CA GLY A 232 1.85 -18.64 8.12
C GLY A 232 2.65 -19.28 6.95
N GLY A 233 3.68 -18.60 6.46
CA GLY A 233 4.46 -19.00 5.28
C GLY A 233 3.99 -18.40 3.95
N VAL A 234 2.83 -17.73 3.91
CA VAL A 234 2.37 -16.98 2.73
C VAL A 234 2.99 -15.58 2.74
N VAL A 235 3.85 -15.28 1.77
CA VAL A 235 4.58 -13.99 1.71
C VAL A 235 3.80 -12.93 0.92
N VAL A 236 3.54 -11.80 1.56
CA VAL A 236 3.10 -10.55 0.93
C VAL A 236 4.31 -9.63 0.80
N LYS A 237 4.59 -9.18 -0.43
CA LYS A 237 5.72 -8.28 -0.75
C LYS A 237 5.22 -6.83 -0.82
N HIS A 238 5.96 -5.90 -0.21
CA HIS A 238 5.72 -4.45 -0.31
C HIS A 238 7.03 -3.72 -0.61
N PRO A 239 7.21 -3.12 -1.80
CA PRO A 239 8.37 -2.28 -2.10
C PRO A 239 8.23 -0.91 -1.42
N VAL A 240 9.21 -0.52 -0.61
CA VAL A 240 9.24 0.76 0.09
C VAL A 240 9.35 1.91 -0.92
N THR A 241 8.35 2.78 -0.91
CA THR A 241 8.27 3.94 -1.80
C THR A 241 9.18 5.09 -1.35
N GLU A 242 9.40 6.07 -2.24
CA GLU A 242 10.18 7.28 -1.92
C GLU A 242 9.61 8.06 -0.73
N PHE A 243 8.28 8.14 -0.62
CA PHE A 243 7.61 8.80 0.50
C PHE A 243 7.77 8.03 1.82
N GLU A 244 7.63 6.71 1.79
CA GLU A 244 7.80 5.86 2.97
C GLU A 244 9.25 5.90 3.49
N ALA A 245 10.24 5.80 2.61
CA ALA A 245 11.65 5.88 3.01
C ALA A 245 12.01 7.25 3.63
N ALA A 246 11.46 8.34 3.09
CA ALA A 246 11.76 9.70 3.56
C ALA A 246 11.04 10.08 4.88
N GLY A 247 9.84 9.56 5.12
CA GLY A 247 9.08 9.84 6.34
C GLY A 247 9.46 8.95 7.54
N GLU A 248 8.84 9.22 8.69
CA GLU A 248 8.90 8.35 9.88
C GLU A 248 7.58 7.61 10.16
N ALA A 249 6.52 7.90 9.40
CA ALA A 249 5.20 7.27 9.54
C ALA A 249 5.26 5.74 9.31
N PRO A 250 4.43 4.94 10.01
CA PRO A 250 4.35 3.50 9.75
C PRO A 250 3.94 3.17 8.31
N ILE A 251 4.51 2.12 7.75
CA ILE A 251 4.14 1.54 6.45
C ILE A 251 2.90 0.66 6.67
N ILE A 252 1.89 0.81 5.81
CA ILE A 252 0.62 0.05 5.92
C ILE A 252 0.51 -0.94 4.76
N ILE A 253 0.66 -2.23 5.07
CA ILE A 253 0.51 -3.32 4.10
C ILE A 253 -0.91 -3.88 4.21
N ASN A 254 -1.72 -3.71 3.16
CA ASN A 254 -3.11 -4.18 3.14
C ASN A 254 -3.19 -5.65 2.69
N VAL A 255 -3.59 -6.54 3.59
CA VAL A 255 -3.69 -8.00 3.34
C VAL A 255 -5.09 -8.33 2.84
N ASN A 256 -5.19 -8.64 1.55
CA ASN A 256 -6.43 -8.93 0.84
C ASN A 256 -7.00 -10.33 1.16
N THR A 257 -8.31 -10.50 0.95
CA THR A 257 -9.08 -11.76 1.15
C THR A 257 -8.40 -12.99 0.53
N GLY A 258 -7.92 -12.88 -0.72
CA GLY A 258 -7.26 -13.97 -1.45
C GLY A 258 -5.90 -14.39 -0.88
N THR A 259 -5.29 -13.59 0.00
CA THR A 259 -4.12 -14.01 0.79
C THR A 259 -4.58 -14.86 1.97
N TRP A 260 -5.62 -14.42 2.69
CA TRP A 260 -6.21 -15.17 3.81
C TRP A 260 -6.77 -16.54 3.40
N ASP A 261 -7.21 -16.71 2.16
CA ASP A 261 -7.61 -18.02 1.61
C ASP A 261 -6.43 -19.01 1.57
N LYS A 262 -5.21 -18.52 1.29
CA LYS A 262 -3.99 -19.34 1.18
C LYS A 262 -3.33 -19.62 2.53
N VAL A 263 -3.48 -18.70 3.50
CA VAL A 263 -3.03 -18.89 4.89
C VAL A 263 -3.83 -20.04 5.55
N GLY A 264 -5.14 -20.10 5.30
CA GLY A 264 -6.01 -21.14 5.82
C GLY A 264 -6.33 -20.99 7.32
N ASP A 265 -7.27 -21.80 7.79
CA ASP A 265 -7.73 -21.76 9.19
C ASP A 265 -6.65 -22.26 10.16
N GLY A 266 -6.51 -21.59 11.32
CA GLY A 266 -5.56 -21.98 12.37
C GLY A 266 -4.90 -20.81 13.08
N VAL A 267 -3.96 -21.13 13.98
CA VAL A 267 -3.08 -20.14 14.62
C VAL A 267 -1.81 -20.00 13.79
N HIS A 268 -1.53 -18.78 13.34
CA HIS A 268 -0.42 -18.46 12.45
C HIS A 268 0.50 -17.41 13.06
N VAL A 269 1.77 -17.44 12.64
CA VAL A 269 2.74 -16.39 12.92
C VAL A 269 2.76 -15.39 11.77
N CYS A 270 2.70 -14.11 12.12
CA CYS A 270 3.00 -12.98 11.26
C CYS A 270 4.34 -12.37 11.67
N GLU A 271 5.31 -12.38 10.76
CA GLU A 271 6.63 -11.78 10.92
C GLU A 271 7.12 -11.29 9.56
N TYR A 272 8.13 -10.42 9.51
CA TYR A 272 8.65 -9.93 8.22
C TYR A 272 10.17 -9.78 8.23
N GLU A 273 10.77 -9.95 7.06
CA GLU A 273 12.14 -9.54 6.78
C GLU A 273 12.15 -8.35 5.83
N VAL A 274 13.28 -7.66 5.77
CA VAL A 274 13.53 -6.60 4.79
C VAL A 274 14.66 -7.05 3.88
N VAL A 275 14.49 -6.90 2.57
CA VAL A 275 15.53 -7.17 1.57
C VAL A 275 15.86 -5.85 0.87
N ASP A 276 17.11 -5.41 0.90
CA ASP A 276 17.49 -4.16 0.22
C ASP A 276 17.56 -4.31 -1.31
N GLU A 277 17.78 -3.19 -2.02
CA GLU A 277 17.81 -3.18 -3.49
C GLU A 277 18.98 -3.95 -4.14
N VAL A 278 20.01 -4.37 -3.38
CA VAL A 278 21.06 -5.29 -3.88
C VAL A 278 20.85 -6.74 -3.43
N GLY A 279 19.88 -7.00 -2.55
CA GLY A 279 19.58 -8.33 -2.02
C GLY A 279 20.31 -8.70 -0.73
N ASN A 280 20.68 -7.74 0.14
CA ASN A 280 20.97 -8.07 1.54
C ASN A 280 19.66 -8.23 2.31
N HIS A 281 19.49 -9.39 2.96
CA HIS A 281 18.39 -9.63 3.89
C HIS A 281 18.69 -9.03 5.27
N SER A 282 17.66 -8.61 6.01
CA SER A 282 17.77 -8.26 7.42
C SER A 282 18.31 -9.45 8.24
N GLN A 283 19.04 -9.18 9.31
CA GLN A 283 19.67 -10.24 10.12
C GLN A 283 18.65 -10.96 11.02
N GLY A 284 17.74 -11.74 10.42
CA GLY A 284 16.58 -12.35 11.06
C GLY A 284 15.28 -11.60 10.73
N PHE A 285 14.15 -12.25 11.05
CA PHE A 285 12.80 -11.68 10.95
C PHE A 285 12.52 -10.70 12.11
N SER A 286 11.50 -9.86 11.95
CA SER A 286 10.96 -9.05 13.04
C SER A 286 10.35 -9.90 14.16
N PRO A 287 10.19 -9.35 15.39
CA PRO A 287 9.51 -10.04 16.47
C PRO A 287 8.07 -10.42 16.06
N PRO A 288 7.62 -11.67 16.25
CA PRO A 288 6.38 -12.15 15.68
C PRO A 288 5.11 -11.59 16.34
N GLN A 289 4.06 -11.43 15.53
CA GLN A 289 2.67 -11.28 15.97
C GLN A 289 1.92 -12.59 15.67
N VAL A 290 1.35 -13.22 16.70
CA VAL A 290 0.48 -14.38 16.54
C VAL A 290 -0.92 -13.90 16.15
N ILE A 291 -1.54 -14.54 15.17
CA ILE A 291 -2.92 -14.28 14.73
C ILE A 291 -3.67 -15.60 14.59
N GLU A 292 -4.99 -15.57 14.80
CA GLU A 292 -5.86 -16.73 14.59
C GLU A 292 -6.79 -16.47 13.40
N VAL A 293 -6.91 -17.43 12.49
CA VAL A 293 -7.72 -17.35 11.26
C VAL A 293 -8.84 -18.38 11.33
N ARG A 294 -10.09 -17.93 11.13
CA ARG A 294 -11.33 -18.73 11.21
C ARG A 294 -12.30 -18.33 10.08
N ARG A 295 -11.96 -18.73 8.87
CA ARG A 295 -12.69 -18.44 7.62
C ARG A 295 -13.43 -19.65 7.03
N ASN A 296 -13.23 -20.84 7.60
CA ASN A 296 -13.86 -22.09 7.15
C ASN A 296 -13.44 -22.49 5.71
N THR A 297 -12.16 -22.29 5.40
CA THR A 297 -11.54 -22.62 4.11
C THR A 297 -10.73 -23.92 4.16
N GLY A 298 -10.56 -24.53 5.35
CA GLY A 298 -9.87 -25.80 5.53
C GLY A 298 -10.57 -27.02 4.90
N ALA A 299 -9.80 -28.10 4.69
CA ALA A 299 -10.30 -29.35 4.10
C ALA A 299 -11.30 -30.13 4.99
N GLU A 300 -11.22 -29.96 6.31
CA GLU A 300 -12.32 -30.30 7.23
C GLU A 300 -13.04 -29.00 7.62
N PRO A 301 -14.37 -28.89 7.41
CA PRO A 301 -15.12 -27.71 7.84
C PRO A 301 -15.06 -27.49 9.35
N LEU A 302 -15.08 -26.23 9.77
CA LEU A 302 -15.29 -25.84 11.16
C LEU A 302 -16.65 -26.33 11.66
N LEU A 303 -16.73 -26.62 12.96
CA LEU A 303 -17.98 -27.05 13.62
C LEU A 303 -18.95 -25.85 13.76
N PRO A 304 -20.28 -26.07 13.85
CA PRO A 304 -21.24 -24.97 13.98
C PRO A 304 -20.96 -24.05 15.18
N ALA A 305 -21.20 -22.75 15.03
CA ALA A 305 -20.99 -21.78 16.11
C ALA A 305 -21.89 -22.08 17.33
N PRO A 306 -21.42 -21.80 18.56
CA PRO A 306 -22.28 -21.79 19.73
C PRO A 306 -23.24 -20.59 19.70
N TYR A 307 -24.33 -20.65 20.47
CA TYR A 307 -25.22 -19.50 20.71
C TYR A 307 -25.60 -19.43 22.19
N ILE A 308 -26.12 -18.29 22.66
CA ILE A 308 -26.64 -18.14 24.02
C ILE A 308 -28.16 -18.31 23.97
N ALA A 309 -28.74 -19.14 24.84
CA ALA A 309 -30.18 -19.41 24.82
C ALA A 309 -31.03 -18.20 25.24
N GLU A 310 -30.43 -17.31 26.03
CA GLU A 310 -31.04 -16.12 26.61
C GLU A 310 -30.76 -14.84 25.77
N SER A 311 -29.89 -14.90 24.75
CA SER A 311 -29.61 -13.74 23.88
C SER A 311 -30.64 -13.55 22.77
N ILE A 312 -30.85 -12.30 22.37
CA ILE A 312 -31.72 -11.92 21.26
C ILE A 312 -30.89 -11.80 19.97
N GLU A 313 -31.19 -12.64 18.97
CA GLU A 313 -30.57 -12.55 17.63
C GLU A 313 -31.06 -11.31 16.88
N ARG A 314 -30.11 -10.55 16.32
CA ARG A 314 -30.37 -9.29 15.59
C ARG A 314 -29.89 -9.39 14.14
N PRO A 315 -30.80 -9.39 13.14
CA PRO A 315 -30.39 -9.48 11.73
C PRO A 315 -29.45 -8.34 11.32
N GLY A 316 -28.20 -8.69 10.97
CA GLY A 316 -27.17 -7.72 10.56
C GLY A 316 -26.45 -7.00 11.71
N GLN A 317 -26.57 -7.49 12.95
CA GLN A 317 -25.81 -7.05 14.12
C GLN A 317 -25.31 -8.28 14.92
N ASN A 318 -24.50 -8.06 15.96
CA ASN A 318 -24.20 -9.12 16.95
C ASN A 318 -25.49 -9.50 17.71
N ASP A 319 -25.50 -10.67 18.35
CA ASP A 319 -26.53 -10.97 19.33
C ASP A 319 -26.41 -10.03 20.54
N LEU A 320 -27.53 -9.75 21.21
CA LEU A 320 -27.52 -9.01 22.48
C LEU A 320 -27.87 -9.93 23.64
N LEU A 321 -27.04 -9.93 24.69
CA LEU A 321 -27.39 -10.46 26.01
C LEU A 321 -27.47 -9.30 27.00
N ASP A 322 -28.65 -9.05 27.54
CA ASP A 322 -28.80 -8.11 28.65
C ASP A 322 -28.52 -8.85 29.98
N ALA A 323 -27.50 -8.42 30.72
CA ALA A 323 -27.12 -9.03 31.99
C ALA A 323 -28.06 -8.62 33.13
N ASP A 324 -28.82 -7.53 33.00
CA ASP A 324 -29.83 -7.15 33.99
C ASP A 324 -31.08 -8.05 33.86
N ASP A 325 -31.43 -8.49 32.64
CA ASP A 325 -32.51 -9.47 32.37
C ASP A 325 -32.23 -10.88 32.95
N LEU A 326 -30.97 -11.19 33.29
CA LEU A 326 -30.61 -12.45 33.94
C LEU A 326 -31.01 -12.51 35.43
N ASP A 327 -31.30 -11.37 36.08
CA ASP A 327 -31.65 -11.28 37.51
C ASP A 327 -30.66 -12.05 38.43
N GLY A 328 -29.37 -11.95 38.14
CA GLY A 328 -28.29 -12.64 38.85
C GLY A 328 -28.15 -14.15 38.57
N ASN A 329 -28.92 -14.70 37.64
CA ASN A 329 -28.80 -16.09 37.19
C ASN A 329 -27.74 -16.25 36.09
N ASP A 330 -27.28 -17.48 35.88
CA ASP A 330 -26.27 -17.80 34.87
C ASP A 330 -26.90 -17.93 33.48
N ALA A 331 -26.19 -17.49 32.43
CA ALA A 331 -26.60 -17.71 31.05
C ALA A 331 -26.27 -19.15 30.58
N THR A 332 -26.93 -19.60 29.52
CA THR A 332 -26.70 -20.91 28.91
C THR A 332 -26.11 -20.80 27.52
N ILE A 333 -24.87 -21.24 27.34
CA ILE A 333 -24.26 -21.40 26.02
C ILE A 333 -24.64 -22.78 25.47
N VAL A 334 -25.17 -22.82 24.26
CA VAL A 334 -25.68 -24.03 23.60
C VAL A 334 -24.78 -24.41 22.42
N VAL A 335 -24.41 -25.69 22.37
CA VAL A 335 -23.61 -26.28 21.28
C VAL A 335 -24.41 -27.38 20.59
N GLU A 336 -24.67 -27.20 19.29
CA GLU A 336 -25.36 -28.20 18.47
C GLU A 336 -24.45 -29.36 18.08
N VAL A 337 -24.73 -30.54 18.64
CA VAL A 337 -23.93 -31.76 18.40
C VAL A 337 -24.63 -32.78 17.49
N ASN A 338 -25.93 -32.60 17.23
CA ASN A 338 -26.73 -33.54 16.46
C ASN A 338 -26.26 -33.59 14.99
N ARG A 339 -25.92 -34.81 14.51
CA ARG A 339 -25.38 -35.09 13.15
C ARG A 339 -24.02 -34.44 12.81
N GLN A 340 -23.28 -33.93 13.79
CA GLN A 340 -21.98 -33.26 13.57
C GLN A 340 -20.74 -34.15 13.79
N GLY A 341 -20.92 -35.47 14.00
CA GLY A 341 -19.82 -36.44 14.13
C GLY A 341 -19.19 -36.55 15.53
N TYR A 342 -19.87 -36.05 16.56
CA TYR A 342 -19.46 -36.20 17.96
C TYR A 342 -19.66 -37.62 18.50
N GLU A 343 -18.84 -37.99 19.47
CA GLU A 343 -18.84 -39.30 20.15
C GLU A 343 -18.94 -39.11 21.68
N LEU A 344 -19.46 -40.13 22.37
CA LEU A 344 -19.47 -40.15 23.83
C LEU A 344 -18.03 -40.28 24.35
N GLY A 345 -17.59 -39.30 25.14
CA GLY A 345 -16.18 -39.16 25.56
C GLY A 345 -15.43 -38.02 24.88
N ASP A 346 -16.02 -37.37 23.88
CA ASP A 346 -15.56 -36.05 23.43
C ASP A 346 -15.75 -35.00 24.55
N VAL A 347 -14.84 -34.03 24.61
CA VAL A 347 -14.95 -32.85 25.49
C VAL A 347 -15.03 -31.60 24.63
N LEU A 348 -16.03 -30.75 24.89
CA LEU A 348 -16.15 -29.42 24.33
C LEU A 348 -15.35 -28.46 25.22
N ARG A 349 -14.23 -27.94 24.72
CA ARG A 349 -13.51 -26.82 25.36
C ARG A 349 -14.03 -25.51 24.79
N LEU A 350 -14.98 -24.90 25.49
CA LEU A 350 -15.51 -23.58 25.18
C LEU A 350 -14.49 -22.50 25.58
N LYS A 351 -14.34 -21.48 24.74
CA LYS A 351 -13.53 -20.27 24.95
C LYS A 351 -14.45 -19.07 24.81
N VAL A 352 -14.52 -18.26 25.86
CA VAL A 352 -15.28 -17.00 25.92
C VAL A 352 -14.26 -15.88 26.05
N SER A 353 -14.17 -14.97 25.07
CA SER A 353 -13.20 -13.87 25.06
C SER A 353 -13.91 -12.55 24.87
N GLY A 354 -13.72 -11.58 25.77
CA GLY A 354 -14.39 -10.28 25.67
C GLY A 354 -13.66 -9.17 26.41
N ARG A 355 -14.05 -7.92 26.17
CA ARG A 355 -13.44 -6.75 26.81
C ARG A 355 -14.31 -6.20 27.94
N THR A 356 -13.66 -5.79 29.02
CA THR A 356 -14.25 -4.94 30.07
C THR A 356 -14.41 -3.50 29.59
N GLU A 357 -15.23 -2.68 30.25
CA GLU A 357 -15.26 -1.21 30.12
C GLU A 357 -13.85 -0.57 30.11
N GLY A 358 -12.96 -1.02 31.01
CA GLY A 358 -11.55 -0.62 31.09
C GLY A 358 -10.63 -1.12 29.96
N SER A 359 -11.18 -1.65 28.87
CA SER A 359 -10.47 -2.22 27.71
C SER A 359 -9.52 -3.40 28.00
N GLN A 360 -9.63 -4.07 29.15
CA GLN A 360 -8.91 -5.31 29.43
C GLN A 360 -9.60 -6.49 28.74
N LEU A 361 -8.84 -7.30 27.99
CA LEU A 361 -9.31 -8.57 27.45
C LEU A 361 -9.36 -9.62 28.56
N ILE A 362 -10.55 -10.17 28.82
CA ILE A 362 -10.79 -11.34 29.66
C ILE A 362 -10.98 -12.54 28.73
N THR A 363 -10.42 -13.69 29.08
CA THR A 363 -10.67 -14.95 28.37
C THR A 363 -10.84 -16.09 29.37
N THR A 364 -12.00 -16.74 29.34
CA THR A 364 -12.37 -17.83 30.22
C THR A 364 -12.62 -19.10 29.40
N PHE A 365 -12.26 -20.26 29.96
CA PHE A 365 -12.44 -21.56 29.31
C PHE A 365 -13.35 -22.47 30.15
N TYR A 366 -14.25 -23.19 29.49
CA TYR A 366 -15.14 -24.17 30.12
C TYR A 366 -15.03 -25.50 29.40
N ASP A 367 -14.59 -26.54 30.11
CA ASP A 367 -14.54 -27.91 29.60
C ASP A 367 -15.84 -28.65 29.94
N HIS A 368 -16.58 -29.08 28.92
CA HIS A 368 -17.86 -29.77 29.05
C HIS A 368 -17.82 -31.13 28.32
N PRO A 369 -17.77 -32.27 29.04
CA PRO A 369 -17.88 -33.59 28.45
C PRO A 369 -19.24 -33.81 27.78
N ILE A 370 -19.27 -34.36 26.57
CA ILE A 370 -20.53 -34.60 25.84
C ILE A 370 -21.28 -35.78 26.48
N ASP A 371 -22.47 -35.49 27.01
CA ASP A 371 -23.36 -36.50 27.63
C ASP A 371 -24.30 -37.21 26.62
N SER A 372 -24.43 -36.65 25.41
CA SER A 372 -25.46 -37.03 24.44
C SER A 372 -25.12 -36.49 23.05
N THR A 373 -25.01 -37.36 22.05
CA THR A 373 -24.70 -36.98 20.65
C THR A 373 -25.93 -36.57 19.82
N THR A 374 -27.14 -36.68 20.38
CA THR A 374 -28.42 -36.39 19.70
C THR A 374 -29.17 -35.17 20.22
N ARG A 375 -28.68 -34.57 21.32
CA ARG A 375 -29.27 -33.40 21.98
C ARG A 375 -28.18 -32.35 22.14
N ALA A 376 -28.52 -31.09 21.86
CA ALA A 376 -27.60 -29.97 22.05
C ALA A 376 -27.03 -29.95 23.48
N GLN A 377 -25.73 -29.68 23.59
CA GLN A 377 -25.05 -29.58 24.87
C GLN A 377 -25.29 -28.18 25.44
N ARG A 378 -25.72 -28.10 26.69
CA ARG A 378 -26.03 -26.84 27.39
C ARG A 378 -24.97 -26.62 28.47
N ILE A 379 -24.13 -25.60 28.26
CA ILE A 379 -22.99 -25.24 29.09
C ILE A 379 -23.37 -23.99 29.90
N ARG A 380 -23.17 -24.04 31.22
CA ARG A 380 -23.45 -22.91 32.13
C ARG A 380 -22.35 -21.85 32.00
N TRP A 381 -22.74 -20.60 31.73
CA TRP A 381 -21.85 -19.43 31.78
C TRP A 381 -22.15 -18.61 33.04
N PRO A 382 -21.30 -18.65 34.08
CA PRO A 382 -21.63 -18.08 35.38
C PRO A 382 -21.87 -16.57 35.32
N TYR A 383 -22.87 -16.07 36.07
CA TYR A 383 -23.19 -14.64 36.12
C TYR A 383 -21.98 -13.77 36.52
N ALA A 384 -21.17 -14.26 37.47
CA ALA A 384 -19.95 -13.60 37.92
C ALA A 384 -18.86 -13.44 36.84
N ASP A 385 -18.90 -14.27 35.79
CA ASP A 385 -18.00 -14.17 34.62
C ASP A 385 -18.60 -13.29 33.51
N ILE A 386 -19.89 -12.92 33.60
CA ILE A 386 -20.60 -12.02 32.68
C ILE A 386 -20.47 -10.56 33.17
N VAL A 387 -20.61 -10.31 34.49
CA VAL A 387 -20.56 -8.95 35.08
C VAL A 387 -19.33 -8.12 34.65
N PRO A 388 -18.09 -8.65 34.57
CA PRO A 388 -16.94 -7.87 34.12
C PRO A 388 -16.97 -7.46 32.64
N LEU A 389 -17.84 -8.08 31.84
CA LEU A 389 -17.96 -7.92 30.39
C LEU A 389 -19.14 -7.04 29.98
N ILE A 390 -19.87 -6.49 30.95
CA ILE A 390 -20.92 -5.49 30.76
C ILE A 390 -20.38 -4.28 29.98
N ASP A 391 -21.21 -3.76 29.07
CA ASP A 391 -20.91 -2.75 28.05
C ASP A 391 -19.76 -3.14 27.10
N GLY A 392 -19.49 -4.44 27.01
CA GLY A 392 -18.44 -5.04 26.20
C GLY A 392 -18.96 -5.97 25.09
N ARG A 393 -18.06 -6.28 24.15
CA ARG A 393 -18.26 -7.33 23.12
C ARG A 393 -17.56 -8.61 23.54
N VAL A 394 -18.22 -9.75 23.30
CA VAL A 394 -17.75 -11.10 23.62
C VAL A 394 -17.78 -11.97 22.36
N GLN A 395 -16.73 -12.75 22.14
CA GLN A 395 -16.64 -13.80 21.12
C GLN A 395 -16.67 -15.18 21.80
N LEU A 396 -17.55 -16.06 21.28
CA LEU A 396 -17.74 -17.43 21.71
C LEU A 396 -17.18 -18.39 20.66
N THR A 397 -16.30 -19.30 21.06
CA THR A 397 -15.77 -20.38 20.21
C THR A 397 -15.61 -21.66 21.05
N TYR A 398 -15.52 -22.83 20.42
CA TYR A 398 -15.15 -24.05 21.14
C TYR A 398 -14.28 -24.99 20.30
N GLN A 399 -13.62 -25.92 20.99
CA GLN A 399 -12.89 -27.04 20.40
C GLN A 399 -13.49 -28.37 20.82
N ARG A 400 -13.67 -29.28 19.85
CA ARG A 400 -13.90 -30.70 20.13
C ARG A 400 -12.56 -31.37 20.39
N LEU A 401 -12.33 -31.74 21.65
CA LEU A 401 -11.20 -32.57 22.08
C LEU A 401 -11.63 -34.04 22.08
N ARG A 402 -10.86 -34.90 21.40
CA ARG A 402 -11.07 -36.36 21.35
C ARG A 402 -9.76 -37.07 21.62
N LEU A 403 -9.81 -38.15 22.39
CA LEU A 403 -8.63 -38.98 22.66
C LEU A 403 -8.04 -39.50 21.34
N ASN A 404 -6.73 -39.28 21.13
CA ASN A 404 -5.98 -39.68 19.93
C ASN A 404 -6.42 -39.05 18.60
N ALA A 405 -7.13 -37.92 18.61
CA ALA A 405 -7.38 -37.12 17.40
C ALA A 405 -7.00 -35.64 17.63
N LEU A 406 -6.73 -34.92 16.54
CA LEU A 406 -6.48 -33.48 16.62
C LEU A 406 -7.74 -32.73 17.11
N PRO A 407 -7.59 -31.64 17.88
CA PRO A 407 -8.68 -30.73 18.20
C PRO A 407 -9.34 -30.19 16.93
N ARG A 408 -10.68 -30.14 16.91
CA ARG A 408 -11.44 -29.52 15.80
C ARG A 408 -12.16 -28.27 16.30
N ASN A 409 -11.89 -27.13 15.66
CA ASN A 409 -12.43 -25.81 16.02
C ASN A 409 -13.88 -25.63 15.56
N SER A 410 -14.61 -24.72 16.21
CA SER A 410 -15.89 -24.19 15.74
C SER A 410 -15.73 -22.89 14.95
N LEU A 411 -16.79 -22.51 14.23
CA LEU A 411 -17.09 -21.12 13.90
C LEU A 411 -17.30 -20.30 15.19
N ASP A 412 -17.14 -18.99 15.12
CA ASP A 412 -17.37 -18.08 16.23
C ASP A 412 -18.79 -17.47 16.22
N ARG A 413 -19.21 -16.98 17.39
CA ARG A 413 -20.41 -16.13 17.55
C ARG A 413 -20.01 -14.89 18.35
N SER A 414 -20.40 -13.71 17.87
CA SER A 414 -20.22 -12.45 18.59
C SER A 414 -21.51 -12.05 19.31
N VAL A 415 -21.37 -11.60 20.56
CA VAL A 415 -22.46 -11.16 21.42
C VAL A 415 -22.04 -9.86 22.11
N ASP A 416 -22.90 -8.86 22.11
CA ASP A 416 -22.74 -7.63 22.89
C ASP A 416 -23.46 -7.81 24.25
N ILE A 417 -22.87 -7.31 25.33
CA ILE A 417 -23.38 -7.45 26.71
C ILE A 417 -23.73 -6.06 27.28
N THR A 418 -24.88 -5.92 27.93
CA THR A 418 -25.32 -4.68 28.62
C THR A 418 -25.67 -4.94 30.08
N GLY A 419 -25.62 -3.94 30.97
CA GLY A 419 -26.00 -4.06 32.39
C GLY A 419 -25.31 -3.06 33.34
N THR A 420 -25.22 -3.36 34.64
CA THR A 420 -24.58 -2.49 35.68
C THR A 420 -23.30 -3.10 36.37
N PRO A 421 -22.10 -2.44 36.42
CA PRO A 421 -20.82 -3.03 36.93
C PRO A 421 -20.46 -3.00 38.46
N VAL A 422 -19.47 -3.81 38.93
CA VAL A 422 -18.96 -3.92 40.36
C VAL A 422 -17.43 -4.33 40.47
N GLU A 423 -16.64 -3.91 41.51
CA GLU A 423 -15.14 -3.99 41.63
C GLU A 423 -14.48 -4.98 42.68
N ALA A 424 -13.16 -5.36 42.58
CA ALA A 424 -12.40 -6.17 43.60
C ALA A 424 -10.81 -6.12 43.61
N GLY A 425 -10.13 -6.32 44.77
CA GLY A 425 -8.64 -6.59 44.88
C GLY A 425 -7.91 -6.42 46.27
N LEU A 426 -6.74 -7.07 46.51
CA LEU A 426 -5.97 -7.06 47.80
C LEU A 426 -5.50 -5.67 48.27
N ALA A 427 -5.46 -5.42 49.58
CA ALA A 427 -5.16 -4.12 50.20
C ALA A 427 -3.65 -3.81 50.37
N PRO A 428 -3.21 -2.54 50.31
CA PRO A 428 -1.82 -2.14 50.55
C PRO A 428 -1.42 -2.20 52.05
N PRO A 429 -0.11 -2.24 52.38
CA PRO A 429 0.37 -2.03 53.74
C PRO A 429 0.08 -0.59 54.20
N ILE A 430 0.12 -0.36 55.51
CA ILE A 430 -0.06 0.95 56.16
C ILE A 430 1.22 1.28 56.94
N VAL A 431 1.69 2.52 56.93
CA VAL A 431 2.74 2.99 57.86
C VAL A 431 2.09 4.00 58.79
N LEU A 432 2.10 3.72 60.10
CA LEU A 432 1.27 4.44 61.07
C LEU A 432 1.69 5.91 61.25
N GLU A 433 3.00 6.17 61.19
CA GLU A 433 3.58 7.50 61.34
C GLU A 433 3.59 8.30 60.02
N ALA A 434 3.28 7.66 58.90
CA ALA A 434 3.28 8.27 57.57
C ALA A 434 1.94 8.97 57.24
N VAL A 435 1.58 9.96 58.06
CA VAL A 435 0.30 10.68 57.94
C VAL A 435 0.25 11.47 56.63
N GLY A 436 -0.76 11.19 55.80
CA GLY A 436 -0.98 11.89 54.52
C GLY A 436 0.01 11.51 53.42
N GLY A 437 0.61 10.32 53.47
CA GLY A 437 1.60 9.88 52.48
C GLY A 437 3.00 10.48 52.70
N ASN A 438 3.25 11.03 53.88
CA ASN A 438 4.51 11.68 54.22
C ASN A 438 5.01 11.22 55.60
N LEU A 439 6.21 10.65 55.63
CA LEU A 439 6.88 10.13 56.82
C LEU A 439 7.94 11.15 57.28
N PRO A 440 7.89 11.68 58.52
CA PRO A 440 8.95 12.56 59.01
C PRO A 440 10.30 11.81 59.07
N ALA A 441 11.37 12.40 58.55
CA ALA A 441 12.67 11.71 58.39
C ALA A 441 13.18 11.08 59.70
N ALA A 442 13.15 11.83 60.81
CA ALA A 442 13.67 11.40 62.10
C ALA A 442 12.74 10.47 62.92
N THR A 443 11.69 9.91 62.34
CA THR A 443 10.74 9.00 63.02
C THR A 443 11.45 7.72 63.51
N ASP A 444 11.20 7.30 64.76
CA ASP A 444 11.78 6.08 65.34
C ASP A 444 10.84 5.42 66.39
N PRO A 445 10.52 4.12 66.27
CA PRO A 445 10.63 3.30 65.07
C PRO A 445 9.63 3.74 63.98
N VAL A 446 9.78 3.20 62.77
CA VAL A 446 8.76 3.31 61.71
C VAL A 446 7.90 2.05 61.76
N THR A 447 6.61 2.18 62.05
CA THR A 447 5.71 1.06 62.30
C THR A 447 4.89 0.73 61.06
N VAL A 448 5.16 -0.44 60.47
CA VAL A 448 4.43 -0.95 59.30
C VAL A 448 3.37 -1.95 59.76
N PHE A 449 2.13 -1.71 59.33
CA PHE A 449 0.93 -2.43 59.73
C PHE A 449 0.29 -3.08 58.49
N ILE A 450 0.06 -4.39 58.53
CA ILE A 450 -0.64 -5.15 57.49
C ILE A 450 -1.89 -5.75 58.10
N ARG A 451 -3.06 -5.43 57.52
CA ARG A 451 -4.35 -5.92 58.01
C ARG A 451 -4.45 -7.45 57.94
N ALA A 452 -5.20 -8.05 58.86
CA ALA A 452 -5.38 -9.48 59.01
C ALA A 452 -5.72 -10.16 57.66
N LEU A 453 -4.89 -11.12 57.26
CA LEU A 453 -4.94 -11.75 55.94
C LEU A 453 -5.95 -12.91 55.92
N THR A 454 -7.24 -12.55 55.95
CA THR A 454 -8.35 -13.52 55.86
C THR A 454 -8.21 -14.39 54.61
N GLY A 455 -8.22 -15.71 54.79
CA GLY A 455 -8.04 -16.70 53.73
C GLY A 455 -6.65 -17.35 53.69
N TYR A 456 -5.66 -16.86 54.45
CA TYR A 456 -4.32 -17.43 54.52
C TYR A 456 -4.08 -18.19 55.84
N PRO A 457 -3.28 -19.27 55.86
CA PRO A 457 -2.99 -20.02 57.08
C PRO A 457 -2.08 -19.22 58.01
N ALA A 458 -2.29 -19.32 59.33
CA ALA A 458 -1.65 -18.46 60.32
C ALA A 458 -0.10 -18.54 60.38
N ASN A 459 0.49 -19.59 59.82
CA ASN A 459 1.94 -19.76 59.71
C ASN A 459 2.54 -19.22 58.40
N ALA A 460 1.72 -18.75 57.45
CA ALA A 460 2.14 -18.23 56.15
C ALA A 460 3.20 -17.13 56.30
N ARG A 461 4.24 -17.18 55.49
CA ARG A 461 5.32 -16.19 55.49
C ARG A 461 4.84 -14.94 54.76
N VAL A 462 4.93 -13.80 55.43
CA VAL A 462 4.72 -12.49 54.83
C VAL A 462 6.09 -11.85 54.64
N LEU A 463 6.40 -11.40 53.43
CA LEU A 463 7.61 -10.66 53.11
C LEU A 463 7.23 -9.23 52.76
N LEU A 464 7.65 -8.28 53.60
CA LEU A 464 7.54 -6.84 53.35
C LEU A 464 8.81 -6.37 52.62
N VAL A 465 8.62 -5.64 51.53
CA VAL A 465 9.70 -5.09 50.70
C VAL A 465 9.58 -3.57 50.70
N LEU A 466 10.70 -2.89 50.95
CA LEU A 466 10.85 -1.43 50.95
C LEU A 466 11.82 -1.01 49.85
N ASN A 467 11.33 -0.23 48.89
CA ASN A 467 12.14 0.35 47.81
C ASN A 467 12.11 1.87 47.93
N GLY A 468 13.25 2.53 48.07
CA GLY A 468 13.33 3.98 48.20
C GLY A 468 14.25 4.65 47.17
N THR A 469 14.22 5.97 47.14
CA THR A 469 15.21 6.81 46.46
C THR A 469 15.68 7.90 47.41
N TYR A 470 17.01 8.03 47.54
CA TYR A 470 17.64 9.18 48.19
C TYR A 470 17.37 10.45 47.36
N ALA A 471 17.45 11.64 47.97
CA ALA A 471 17.22 12.91 47.27
C ALA A 471 18.16 13.17 46.06
N ASN A 472 19.28 12.44 45.95
CA ASN A 472 20.19 12.48 44.81
C ASN A 472 19.89 11.44 43.71
N GLY A 473 18.76 10.74 43.78
CA GLY A 473 18.31 9.75 42.79
C GLY A 473 18.88 8.34 42.95
N ARG A 474 19.78 8.09 43.91
CA ARG A 474 20.29 6.73 44.20
C ARG A 474 19.18 5.88 44.84
N SER A 475 19.10 4.59 44.48
CA SER A 475 18.10 3.66 45.02
C SER A 475 18.48 3.10 46.40
N TYR A 476 17.46 2.78 47.19
CA TYR A 476 17.48 2.10 48.49
C TYR A 476 16.61 0.84 48.45
N TYR A 477 16.99 -0.21 49.18
CA TYR A 477 16.28 -1.50 49.20
C TYR A 477 16.42 -2.19 50.57
N ALA A 478 15.31 -2.66 51.14
CA ALA A 478 15.29 -3.47 52.36
C ALA A 478 14.14 -4.49 52.38
N GLU A 479 14.34 -5.61 53.09
CA GLU A 479 13.36 -6.70 53.24
C GLU A 479 13.17 -7.09 54.72
N HIS A 480 11.91 -7.27 55.13
CA HIS A 480 11.58 -7.75 56.48
C HIS A 480 10.53 -8.88 56.40
N THR A 481 10.62 -9.86 57.30
CA THR A 481 9.74 -11.04 57.28
C THR A 481 8.90 -11.16 58.54
N ALA A 482 7.65 -11.57 58.34
CA ALA A 482 6.67 -11.83 59.40
C ALA A 482 5.89 -13.14 59.11
N ARG A 483 4.97 -13.49 60.01
CA ARG A 483 3.98 -14.56 59.79
C ARG A 483 2.58 -13.97 59.81
N ALA A 484 1.67 -14.52 59.02
CA ALA A 484 0.33 -13.98 58.80
C ALA A 484 -0.54 -13.92 60.06
N GLY A 485 -0.41 -14.87 60.98
CA GLY A 485 -1.16 -14.89 62.24
C GLY A 485 -2.68 -15.07 62.07
N GLN A 486 -3.43 -14.62 63.08
CA GLN A 486 -4.90 -14.53 63.08
C GLN A 486 -5.40 -13.07 63.21
N ASN A 487 -4.48 -12.15 63.48
CA ASN A 487 -4.72 -10.73 63.74
C ASN A 487 -3.87 -9.91 62.77
N ASP A 488 -3.98 -8.57 62.83
CA ASP A 488 -3.11 -7.67 62.08
C ASP A 488 -1.62 -7.88 62.42
N ILE A 489 -0.76 -7.71 61.42
CA ILE A 489 0.68 -7.90 61.51
C ILE A 489 1.33 -6.53 61.72
N VAL A 490 2.14 -6.41 62.77
CA VAL A 490 2.88 -5.17 63.09
C VAL A 490 4.37 -5.44 62.98
N LEU A 491 5.08 -4.58 62.24
CA LEU A 491 6.52 -4.60 62.02
C LEU A 491 7.09 -3.23 62.44
N GLU A 492 7.74 -3.18 63.59
CA GLU A 492 8.49 -2.00 64.05
C GLU A 492 9.89 -2.02 63.43
N LEU A 493 10.18 -1.05 62.56
CA LEU A 493 11.47 -0.90 61.89
C LEU A 493 12.30 0.18 62.63
N PRO A 494 13.44 -0.17 63.26
CA PRO A 494 14.28 0.82 63.93
C PRO A 494 14.79 1.88 62.95
N ASN A 495 14.69 3.17 63.30
CA ASN A 495 15.15 4.28 62.48
C ASN A 495 15.74 5.41 63.36
N GLY A 496 15.21 6.64 63.31
CA GLY A 496 15.74 7.80 64.04
C GLY A 496 16.72 8.68 63.23
N PRO A 497 17.29 9.74 63.83
CA PRO A 497 17.95 10.83 63.09
C PRO A 497 19.11 10.45 62.17
N ASN A 498 19.74 9.29 62.39
CA ASN A 498 20.82 8.75 61.55
C ASN A 498 20.44 7.42 60.87
N GLY A 499 19.20 6.95 61.05
CA GLY A 499 18.69 5.69 60.53
C GLY A 499 18.59 5.67 59.00
N GLU A 500 18.49 4.48 58.41
CA GLU A 500 18.56 4.33 56.95
C GLU A 500 17.39 4.99 56.22
N ILE A 501 16.19 5.02 56.83
CA ILE A 501 15.01 5.69 56.27
C ILE A 501 15.13 7.22 56.45
N ALA A 502 15.73 7.69 57.54
CA ALA A 502 15.97 9.12 57.76
C ALA A 502 16.91 9.72 56.71
N GLN A 503 17.87 8.95 56.22
CA GLN A 503 18.78 9.37 55.13
C GLN A 503 18.06 9.58 53.79
N LEU A 504 16.79 9.14 53.65
CA LEU A 504 15.94 9.39 52.48
C LEU A 504 15.25 10.76 52.52
N GLU A 505 15.57 11.66 53.45
CA GLU A 505 14.97 13.00 53.52
C GLU A 505 15.09 13.77 52.19
N GLY A 506 13.96 14.28 51.69
CA GLY A 506 13.83 14.88 50.35
C GLY A 506 13.60 13.86 49.22
N GLY A 507 13.54 12.57 49.54
CA GLY A 507 13.33 11.45 48.62
C GLY A 507 11.98 10.74 48.79
N SER A 508 11.91 9.47 48.35
CA SER A 508 10.68 8.66 48.36
C SER A 508 10.90 7.24 48.88
N LEU A 509 9.81 6.61 49.35
CA LEU A 509 9.79 5.25 49.90
C LEU A 509 8.51 4.52 49.48
N SER A 510 8.64 3.36 48.86
CA SER A 510 7.54 2.50 48.37
C SER A 510 7.55 1.17 49.11
N LEU A 511 6.41 0.79 49.68
CA LEU A 511 6.22 -0.44 50.46
C LEU A 511 5.17 -1.33 49.81
N HIS A 512 5.44 -2.64 49.78
CA HIS A 512 4.48 -3.68 49.41
C HIS A 512 4.84 -4.99 50.10
N TYR A 513 3.90 -5.93 50.15
CA TYR A 513 4.16 -7.25 50.71
C TYR A 513 3.66 -8.38 49.81
N THR A 514 4.24 -9.57 49.99
CA THR A 514 3.78 -10.83 49.39
C THR A 514 3.47 -11.83 50.49
N VAL A 515 2.55 -12.78 50.21
CA VAL A 515 2.19 -13.87 51.13
C VAL A 515 2.58 -15.19 50.48
N ASN A 516 3.45 -15.96 51.12
CA ASN A 516 4.05 -17.21 50.60
C ASN A 516 4.67 -17.09 49.18
N GLY A 517 5.06 -15.89 48.74
CA GLY A 517 5.60 -15.65 47.41
C GLY A 517 4.55 -15.48 46.29
N GLY A 518 3.27 -15.31 46.63
CA GLY A 518 2.23 -14.93 45.67
C GLY A 518 2.36 -13.49 45.15
N PRO A 519 1.44 -13.04 44.27
CA PRO A 519 1.48 -11.69 43.70
C PRO A 519 1.46 -10.60 44.79
N PRO A 520 2.14 -9.46 44.55
CA PRO A 520 2.29 -8.42 45.55
C PRO A 520 0.97 -7.70 45.85
N SER A 521 0.85 -7.20 47.08
CA SER A 521 -0.18 -6.23 47.45
C SER A 521 -0.14 -4.99 46.53
N ARG A 522 -1.22 -4.22 46.51
CA ARG A 522 -1.15 -2.81 46.08
C ARG A 522 -0.01 -2.11 46.84
N ARG A 523 0.70 -1.19 46.19
CA ARG A 523 1.84 -0.48 46.78
C ARG A 523 1.38 0.74 47.58
N LEU A 524 2.04 0.99 48.71
CA LEU A 524 1.98 2.27 49.42
C LEU A 524 3.21 3.09 49.04
N ASN A 525 3.04 4.30 48.52
CA ASN A 525 4.13 5.22 48.21
C ASN A 525 4.11 6.41 49.18
N LEU A 526 5.28 6.76 49.71
CA LEU A 526 5.49 7.78 50.73
C LEU A 526 6.62 8.74 50.33
N TYR A 527 6.55 9.97 50.82
CA TYR A 527 7.63 10.96 50.80
C TYR A 527 8.26 11.10 52.19
N VAL A 528 9.52 11.55 52.27
CA VAL A 528 10.25 11.68 53.54
C VAL A 528 10.66 13.15 53.78
N GLY A 529 9.99 13.85 54.71
CA GLY A 529 10.19 15.30 54.95
C GLY A 529 8.97 16.03 55.58
N GLY A 530 8.77 17.33 55.29
CA GLY A 530 7.59 18.13 55.68
C GLY A 530 7.61 19.55 55.08
N LEU A 531 6.54 20.36 55.07
CA LEU A 531 5.12 20.20 55.43
C LEU A 531 4.27 20.69 54.23
N ARG A 532 3.09 20.11 54.00
CA ARG A 532 2.17 20.50 52.90
C ARG A 532 0.94 21.23 53.46
N ALA A 533 0.31 22.09 52.65
CA ALA A 533 -1.01 22.63 52.97
C ALA A 533 -2.03 21.48 53.07
N ILE A 534 -2.85 21.49 54.13
CA ILE A 534 -3.80 20.40 54.46
C ILE A 534 -5.17 20.90 54.94
N LEU A 535 -5.37 22.22 55.03
CA LEU A 535 -6.67 22.83 55.27
C LEU A 535 -7.15 23.54 53.99
N PRO A 536 -8.46 23.59 53.70
CA PRO A 536 -8.97 24.25 52.51
C PRO A 536 -8.75 25.77 52.57
N ALA A 537 -8.55 26.40 51.42
CA ALA A 537 -8.39 27.85 51.33
C ALA A 537 -9.60 28.62 51.93
N PRO A 538 -9.40 29.83 52.48
CA PRO A 538 -10.52 30.69 52.88
C PRO A 538 -11.32 31.11 51.64
N ILE A 539 -12.60 31.49 51.82
CA ILE A 539 -13.42 32.07 50.76
C ILE A 539 -13.73 33.53 51.06
N THR A 540 -14.13 34.31 50.04
CA THR A 540 -14.62 35.69 50.25
C THR A 540 -15.94 35.93 49.54
N ARG A 541 -16.69 36.92 50.00
CA ARG A 541 -17.97 37.30 49.39
C ARG A 541 -17.79 38.31 48.24
N GLU A 542 -16.80 39.18 48.33
CA GLU A 542 -16.58 40.27 47.38
C GLU A 542 -15.59 39.92 46.24
N ALA A 543 -14.88 38.79 46.34
CA ALA A 543 -13.97 38.24 45.32
C ALA A 543 -14.17 36.71 45.17
N VAL A 544 -15.25 36.34 44.48
CA VAL A 544 -15.72 34.95 44.30
C VAL A 544 -15.02 34.21 43.13
N PRO A 545 -15.07 32.86 43.08
CA PRO A 545 -14.58 32.09 41.93
C PRO A 545 -15.33 32.41 40.62
N PRO A 546 -14.75 32.15 39.44
CA PRO A 546 -13.39 31.60 39.24
C PRO A 546 -12.27 32.65 39.32
N ASP A 547 -12.59 33.93 39.08
CA ASP A 547 -11.57 34.95 38.81
C ASP A 547 -10.99 35.62 40.06
N HIS A 548 -11.65 35.51 41.21
CA HIS A 548 -11.23 36.05 42.50
C HIS A 548 -10.78 37.53 42.45
N VAL A 549 -11.58 38.36 41.78
CA VAL A 549 -11.32 39.80 41.63
C VAL A 549 -12.12 40.63 42.65
N PHE A 550 -11.43 41.44 43.45
CA PHE A 550 -12.05 42.50 44.24
C PHE A 550 -12.09 43.81 43.44
N ASP A 551 -13.27 44.18 42.96
CA ASP A 551 -13.56 45.44 42.26
C ASP A 551 -13.83 46.58 43.28
N PRO A 552 -12.95 47.58 43.42
CA PRO A 552 -13.12 48.66 44.41
C PRO A 552 -14.29 49.62 44.12
N ASP A 553 -14.81 49.63 42.90
CA ASP A 553 -15.90 50.52 42.49
C ASP A 553 -17.28 49.88 42.66
N LYS A 554 -17.37 48.55 42.57
CA LYS A 554 -18.56 47.80 43.01
C LYS A 554 -18.55 47.59 44.53
N ASN A 555 -17.40 47.25 45.12
CA ASN A 555 -17.26 46.95 46.54
C ASN A 555 -16.85 48.19 47.35
N ARG A 556 -17.85 48.92 47.85
CA ARG A 556 -17.66 50.13 48.67
C ARG A 556 -17.30 49.84 50.14
N GLY A 557 -17.35 48.59 50.58
CA GLY A 557 -17.05 48.14 51.96
C GLY A 557 -15.70 47.42 52.12
N ASN A 558 -15.48 46.84 53.31
CA ASN A 558 -14.35 45.95 53.59
C ASN A 558 -14.48 44.61 52.84
N LEU A 559 -13.38 43.86 52.73
CA LEU A 559 -13.39 42.49 52.21
C LEU A 559 -13.74 41.52 53.33
N ASN A 560 -14.83 40.77 53.16
CA ASN A 560 -15.31 39.79 54.12
C ASN A 560 -14.76 38.41 53.75
N VAL A 561 -13.97 37.85 54.66
CA VAL A 561 -13.30 36.55 54.49
C VAL A 561 -13.98 35.55 55.41
N THR A 562 -14.37 34.40 54.89
CA THR A 562 -14.99 33.32 55.64
C THR A 562 -14.08 32.11 55.60
N VAL A 563 -13.61 31.67 56.77
CA VAL A 563 -12.91 30.41 56.92
C VAL A 563 -13.97 29.34 57.21
N LYS A 564 -14.11 28.35 56.32
CA LYS A 564 -15.15 27.32 56.44
C LYS A 564 -14.94 26.43 57.65
N ALA A 565 -16.04 26.11 58.34
CA ALA A 565 -16.06 25.20 59.49
C ALA A 565 -15.29 23.91 59.17
N HIS A 566 -14.25 23.60 59.94
CA HIS A 566 -13.39 22.44 59.72
C HIS A 566 -13.23 21.63 61.02
N PRO A 567 -13.18 20.29 60.99
CA PRO A 567 -13.00 19.46 62.19
C PRO A 567 -11.74 19.75 63.00
N ALA A 568 -10.75 20.45 62.44
CA ALA A 568 -9.56 20.92 63.16
C ALA A 568 -9.86 22.07 64.15
N PHE A 569 -10.94 22.83 63.94
CA PHE A 569 -11.32 23.98 64.77
C PHE A 569 -12.00 23.45 66.03
N THR A 570 -11.18 23.17 67.04
CA THR A 570 -11.59 22.55 68.30
C THR A 570 -11.39 23.53 69.46
N LEU A 571 -12.11 23.30 70.57
CA LEU A 571 -12.14 24.22 71.71
C LEU A 571 -10.71 24.53 72.21
N GLY A 572 -10.40 25.82 72.33
CA GLY A 572 -9.07 26.31 72.73
C GLY A 572 -7.98 26.23 71.65
N ALA A 573 -8.35 26.02 70.38
CA ALA A 573 -7.49 26.31 69.24
C ALA A 573 -7.65 27.77 68.80
N THR A 574 -6.63 28.33 68.15
CA THR A 574 -6.61 29.69 67.63
C THR A 574 -6.34 29.67 66.13
N VAL A 575 -7.16 30.40 65.38
CA VAL A 575 -7.02 30.53 63.92
C VAL A 575 -6.44 31.90 63.60
N TYR A 576 -5.31 31.91 62.87
CA TYR A 576 -4.66 33.13 62.42
C TYR A 576 -4.87 33.30 60.92
N LEU A 577 -5.57 34.36 60.50
CA LEU A 577 -5.71 34.74 59.09
C LEU A 577 -4.62 35.75 58.70
N TYR A 578 -3.99 35.47 57.57
CA TYR A 578 -2.98 36.30 56.91
C TYR A 578 -3.57 36.86 55.61
N ALA A 579 -3.29 38.14 55.35
CA ALA A 579 -3.70 38.84 54.13
C ALA A 579 -2.53 39.65 53.58
N GLU A 580 -1.75 39.03 52.69
CA GLU A 580 -0.47 39.55 52.20
C GLU A 580 -0.63 40.19 50.83
N GLY A 581 -0.40 41.50 50.75
CA GLY A 581 -0.53 42.28 49.52
C GLY A 581 0.77 42.39 48.74
N SER A 582 0.66 42.48 47.40
CA SER A 582 1.80 42.69 46.52
C SER A 582 2.34 44.12 46.49
N ALA A 583 1.63 45.08 47.11
CA ALA A 583 2.00 46.50 47.12
C ALA A 583 2.38 47.01 48.54
N PRO A 584 3.26 48.03 48.65
CA PRO A 584 3.59 48.65 49.94
C PRO A 584 2.34 49.20 50.66
N GLY A 585 2.12 48.77 51.90
CA GLY A 585 0.90 49.10 52.66
C GLY A 585 -0.33 48.25 52.32
N GLY A 586 -0.18 47.27 51.41
CA GLY A 586 -1.24 46.36 50.96
C GLY A 586 -1.38 45.07 51.78
N SER A 587 -0.44 44.74 52.66
CA SER A 587 -0.60 43.63 53.61
C SER A 587 -1.32 44.11 54.88
N ALA A 588 -2.33 43.37 55.32
CA ALA A 588 -3.00 43.64 56.59
C ALA A 588 -2.21 43.01 57.76
N PRO A 589 -2.35 43.55 58.99
CA PRO A 589 -1.89 42.86 60.19
C PRO A 589 -2.53 41.46 60.32
N ARG A 590 -1.81 40.50 60.91
CA ARG A 590 -2.37 39.18 61.23
C ARG A 590 -3.65 39.33 62.06
N MET A 591 -4.69 38.58 61.73
CA MET A 591 -5.97 38.58 62.45
C MET A 591 -6.12 37.26 63.21
N GLU A 592 -6.54 37.33 64.46
CA GLU A 592 -6.57 36.21 65.41
C GLU A 592 -8.02 35.92 65.82
N PHE A 593 -8.41 34.65 65.85
CA PHE A 593 -9.75 34.20 66.23
C PHE A 593 -9.64 32.94 67.08
N GLU A 594 -9.98 33.03 68.37
CA GLU A 594 -9.98 31.90 69.29
C GLU A 594 -11.29 31.11 69.18
N ILE A 595 -11.21 29.78 69.21
CA ILE A 595 -12.38 28.88 69.11
C ILE A 595 -12.91 28.60 70.52
N ASP A 596 -13.95 29.33 70.92
CA ASP A 596 -14.77 29.03 72.09
C ASP A 596 -15.96 28.08 71.77
N GLU A 597 -16.75 27.73 72.79
CA GLU A 597 -17.85 26.76 72.69
C GLU A 597 -18.94 27.15 71.68
N ASN A 598 -19.08 28.43 71.34
CA ASN A 598 -20.09 28.94 70.41
C ASN A 598 -19.67 28.82 68.93
N TRP A 599 -18.38 28.57 68.65
CA TRP A 599 -17.82 28.57 67.29
C TRP A 599 -17.47 27.16 66.77
N LEU A 600 -17.69 26.12 67.57
CA LEU A 600 -17.47 24.73 67.17
C LEU A 600 -18.39 24.32 66.01
N GLY A 601 -17.79 23.96 64.87
CA GLY A 601 -18.54 23.54 63.67
C GLY A 601 -19.22 24.69 62.92
N VAL A 602 -18.89 25.95 63.22
CA VAL A 602 -19.43 27.15 62.56
C VAL A 602 -18.35 27.81 61.70
N ASP A 603 -18.77 28.45 60.59
CA ASP A 603 -17.89 29.24 59.73
C ASP A 603 -17.35 30.47 60.49
N LEU A 604 -16.05 30.75 60.38
CA LEU A 604 -15.39 31.83 61.11
C LEU A 604 -15.32 33.11 60.25
N PRO A 605 -15.90 34.24 60.71
CA PRO A 605 -15.89 35.50 59.97
C PRO A 605 -14.64 36.34 60.29
N PHE A 606 -13.93 36.77 59.25
CA PHE A 606 -12.83 37.72 59.30
C PHE A 606 -13.11 38.90 58.37
N VAL A 607 -12.53 40.07 58.67
CA VAL A 607 -12.74 41.30 57.91
C VAL A 607 -11.41 41.99 57.62
N VAL A 608 -11.00 42.00 56.35
CA VAL A 608 -9.83 42.75 55.90
C VAL A 608 -10.27 44.18 55.57
N ALA A 609 -9.75 45.16 56.33
CA ALA A 609 -10.16 46.55 56.17
C ALA A 609 -9.85 47.08 54.76
N ARG A 610 -10.82 47.78 54.16
CA ARG A 610 -10.83 48.19 52.74
C ARG A 610 -9.53 48.87 52.31
N LEU A 611 -8.91 49.67 53.19
CA LEU A 611 -7.68 50.40 52.90
C LEU A 611 -6.52 49.47 52.48
N TYR A 612 -6.34 48.33 53.15
CA TYR A 612 -5.29 47.36 52.82
C TYR A 612 -5.57 46.66 51.50
N VAL A 613 -6.85 46.35 51.23
CA VAL A 613 -7.26 45.76 49.95
C VAL A 613 -6.98 46.75 48.83
N THR A 614 -7.52 47.97 48.90
CA THR A 614 -7.39 48.99 47.83
C THR A 614 -5.97 49.53 47.64
N ALA A 615 -5.09 49.39 48.62
CA ALA A 615 -3.66 49.70 48.45
C ALA A 615 -2.97 48.77 47.43
N ASN A 616 -3.53 47.59 47.14
CA ASN A 616 -3.06 46.68 46.10
C ASN A 616 -3.70 46.92 44.72
N LEU A 617 -4.25 48.11 44.43
CA LEU A 617 -4.87 48.40 43.11
C LEU A 617 -3.91 48.08 41.95
N ASN A 618 -4.40 47.29 40.98
CA ASN A 618 -3.67 46.69 39.86
C ASN A 618 -2.62 45.63 40.26
N GLY A 619 -2.70 45.12 41.49
CA GLY A 619 -1.87 44.06 42.07
C GLY A 619 -2.71 42.90 42.63
N THR A 620 -2.13 42.17 43.58
CA THR A 620 -2.73 40.96 44.18
C THR A 620 -2.66 41.00 45.71
N GLN A 621 -3.50 40.20 46.37
CA GLN A 621 -3.47 39.96 47.80
C GLN A 621 -3.76 38.47 48.06
N SER A 622 -2.88 37.79 48.79
CA SER A 622 -3.02 36.36 49.11
C SER A 622 -3.64 36.19 50.50
N LEU A 623 -4.69 35.38 50.60
CA LEU A 623 -5.35 35.05 51.86
C LEU A 623 -5.12 33.59 52.25
N TYR A 624 -4.57 33.35 53.43
CA TYR A 624 -4.39 31.99 53.97
C TYR A 624 -4.45 32.03 55.50
N TYR A 625 -4.66 30.88 56.13
CA TYR A 625 -4.73 30.79 57.59
C TYR A 625 -3.96 29.60 58.16
N THR A 626 -3.57 29.72 59.42
CA THR A 626 -3.07 28.61 60.22
C THR A 626 -4.01 28.33 61.39
N VAL A 627 -4.13 27.06 61.75
CA VAL A 627 -4.74 26.63 63.01
C VAL A 627 -3.62 26.22 63.94
N VAL A 628 -3.50 26.95 65.04
CA VAL A 628 -2.52 26.70 66.11
C VAL A 628 -3.30 26.16 67.30
N LYS A 629 -2.88 25.01 67.84
CA LYS A 629 -3.45 24.48 69.08
C LYS A 629 -2.33 24.12 70.05
N PRO A 630 -2.39 24.56 71.33
CA PRO A 630 -1.32 24.28 72.29
C PRO A 630 -0.99 22.78 72.37
N GLY A 631 0.27 22.43 72.08
CA GLY A 631 0.75 21.05 72.12
C GLY A 631 0.43 20.19 70.88
N GLN A 632 -0.14 20.76 69.82
CA GLN A 632 -0.31 20.09 68.52
C GLN A 632 0.47 20.81 67.42
N ARG A 633 0.67 20.14 66.27
CA ARG A 633 1.40 20.69 65.12
C ARG A 633 0.49 21.65 64.36
N ASP A 634 0.98 22.86 64.10
CA ASP A 634 0.28 23.88 63.32
C ASP A 634 -0.16 23.33 61.95
N MET A 635 -1.42 23.59 61.60
CA MET A 635 -2.01 23.18 60.33
C MET A 635 -2.16 24.39 59.42
N LEU A 636 -1.66 24.31 58.19
CA LEU A 636 -1.66 25.39 57.21
C LEU A 636 -2.73 25.18 56.13
N SER A 637 -3.45 26.24 55.77
CA SER A 637 -4.38 26.23 54.65
C SER A 637 -3.70 26.38 53.29
N GLU A 638 -4.39 25.95 52.24
CA GLU A 638 -4.14 26.48 50.90
C GLU A 638 -4.37 28.00 50.88
N ALA A 639 -3.69 28.70 49.97
CA ALA A 639 -3.80 30.13 49.83
C ALA A 639 -4.80 30.50 48.73
N LEU A 640 -5.69 31.44 49.02
CA LEU A 640 -6.58 32.08 48.06
C LEU A 640 -5.91 33.35 47.51
N PRO A 641 -5.43 33.37 46.26
CA PRO A 641 -4.98 34.60 45.61
C PRO A 641 -6.19 35.44 45.15
N ILE A 642 -6.18 36.73 45.47
CA ILE A 642 -7.17 37.72 45.04
C ILE A 642 -6.48 38.78 44.18
N ARG A 643 -7.10 39.20 43.08
CA ARG A 643 -6.66 40.36 42.29
C ARG A 643 -7.45 41.59 42.72
N VAL A 644 -6.80 42.76 42.83
CA VAL A 644 -7.47 44.01 43.21
C VAL A 644 -7.45 45.01 42.06
N GLY A 645 -8.64 45.48 41.67
CA GLY A 645 -8.85 46.28 40.46
C GLY A 645 -9.43 45.45 39.32
N ALA A 646 -10.12 46.11 38.39
CA ALA A 646 -10.77 45.43 37.28
C ALA A 646 -9.74 45.00 36.23
N ALA A 647 -9.75 43.70 35.87
CA ALA A 647 -9.17 43.26 34.62
C ALA A 647 -9.94 43.88 33.44
N LEU A 648 -9.30 44.03 32.28
CA LEU A 648 -10.01 44.33 31.05
C LEU A 648 -10.99 43.18 30.76
N ASP A 649 -12.29 43.47 30.69
CA ASP A 649 -13.25 42.50 30.14
C ASP A 649 -13.07 42.48 28.63
N LEU A 650 -12.34 41.47 28.17
CA LEU A 650 -12.09 41.17 26.77
C LEU A 650 -13.04 40.03 26.35
N PRO A 651 -14.26 40.34 25.84
CA PRO A 651 -15.17 39.34 25.30
C PRO A 651 -14.58 38.69 24.05
N VAL A 652 -15.18 37.58 23.63
CA VAL A 652 -14.83 36.94 22.35
C VAL A 652 -15.02 37.93 21.18
N PRO A 653 -14.23 37.82 20.10
CA PRO A 653 -14.47 38.59 18.88
C PRO A 653 -15.77 38.13 18.19
N GLU A 654 -16.36 39.03 17.40
CA GLU A 654 -17.50 38.75 16.51
C GLU A 654 -16.97 38.45 15.09
N VAL A 655 -17.54 37.46 14.39
CA VAL A 655 -17.24 37.18 12.97
C VAL A 655 -18.50 37.45 12.15
N LEU A 656 -18.51 38.51 11.34
CA LEU A 656 -19.76 39.09 10.83
C LEU A 656 -20.47 38.24 9.77
N GLU A 657 -19.72 37.43 9.02
CA GLU A 657 -20.25 36.54 7.97
C GLU A 657 -20.70 35.16 8.53
N SER A 658 -20.55 34.95 9.84
CA SER A 658 -20.90 33.73 10.57
C SER A 658 -22.22 33.87 11.34
N THR A 659 -22.88 32.73 11.62
CA THR A 659 -24.01 32.65 12.54
C THR A 659 -23.51 32.31 13.94
N GLN A 660 -23.81 33.15 14.93
CA GLN A 660 -23.51 32.85 16.32
C GLN A 660 -24.42 31.73 16.85
N ILE A 661 -23.83 30.69 17.41
CA ILE A 661 -24.53 29.53 17.99
C ILE A 661 -24.58 29.64 19.52
N THR A 662 -23.47 30.03 20.15
CA THR A 662 -23.37 30.30 21.58
C THR A 662 -22.50 31.54 21.85
N SER A 663 -22.31 31.92 23.10
CA SER A 663 -21.40 33.00 23.49
C SER A 663 -19.92 32.75 23.17
N THR A 664 -19.54 31.53 22.76
CA THR A 664 -18.15 31.16 22.41
C THR A 664 -18.05 30.29 21.15
N LEU A 665 -19.15 30.07 20.43
CA LEU A 665 -19.21 29.27 19.20
C LEU A 665 -19.97 30.03 18.11
N SER A 666 -19.34 30.19 16.96
CA SER A 666 -19.96 30.65 15.72
C SER A 666 -19.72 29.66 14.58
N ARG A 667 -20.62 29.65 13.60
CA ARG A 667 -20.52 28.80 12.41
C ARG A 667 -20.54 29.64 11.13
N LEU A 668 -19.51 29.50 10.31
CA LEU A 668 -19.36 30.19 9.03
C LEU A 668 -19.74 29.25 7.88
N ASN A 669 -20.78 29.62 7.13
CA ASN A 669 -21.04 29.02 5.83
C ASN A 669 -20.03 29.58 4.81
N PRO A 670 -19.18 28.75 4.17
CA PRO A 670 -18.13 29.25 3.28
C PRO A 670 -18.66 30.00 2.05
N ALA A 671 -19.90 29.73 1.61
CA ALA A 671 -20.48 30.39 0.44
C ALA A 671 -20.67 31.91 0.65
N HIS A 672 -20.89 32.35 1.89
CA HIS A 672 -21.06 33.78 2.24
C HIS A 672 -19.83 34.65 1.91
N VAL A 673 -18.64 34.04 1.83
CA VAL A 673 -17.37 34.76 1.66
C VAL A 673 -16.73 34.57 0.29
N LEU A 674 -17.36 33.79 -0.61
CA LEU A 674 -16.86 33.58 -1.97
C LEU A 674 -16.93 34.87 -2.80
N GLN A 675 -18.00 35.65 -2.67
CA GLN A 675 -18.17 36.90 -3.42
C GLN A 675 -17.41 38.08 -2.81
N SER A 676 -17.29 38.14 -1.47
CA SER A 676 -16.58 39.23 -0.78
C SER A 676 -15.06 39.08 -0.84
N GLY A 677 -14.56 37.85 -0.95
CA GLY A 677 -13.13 37.54 -0.86
C GLY A 677 -12.55 37.64 0.57
N VAL A 678 -13.36 38.01 1.57
CA VAL A 678 -12.90 38.38 2.91
C VAL A 678 -13.88 37.96 4.02
N VAL A 679 -13.33 37.79 5.21
CA VAL A 679 -14.02 37.62 6.51
C VAL A 679 -13.73 38.85 7.37
N THR A 680 -14.73 39.33 8.11
CA THR A 680 -14.62 40.49 9.01
C THR A 680 -14.65 40.04 10.46
N VAL A 681 -13.52 40.19 11.16
CA VAL A 681 -13.40 39.96 12.61
C VAL A 681 -13.53 41.29 13.35
N ARG A 682 -14.58 41.44 14.16
CA ARG A 682 -14.92 42.64 14.92
C ARG A 682 -14.53 42.48 16.38
N VAL A 683 -13.80 43.45 16.90
CA VAL A 683 -13.30 43.49 18.30
C VAL A 683 -14.00 44.60 19.08
N ARG A 684 -14.52 44.28 20.27
CA ARG A 684 -15.17 45.19 21.24
C ARG A 684 -14.65 44.92 22.64
N TYR A 685 -14.28 45.96 23.38
CA TYR A 685 -14.01 45.89 24.83
C TYR A 685 -14.10 47.30 25.45
N ARG A 686 -14.17 47.40 26.78
CA ARG A 686 -14.29 48.70 27.47
C ARG A 686 -13.43 48.77 28.75
N PRO A 687 -12.74 49.90 29.01
CA PRO A 687 -12.51 51.03 28.10
C PRO A 687 -11.47 50.66 27.03
N MET A 688 -11.81 50.90 25.76
CA MET A 688 -10.86 50.91 24.65
C MET A 688 -10.20 52.29 24.59
N LEU A 689 -8.87 52.33 24.54
CA LEU A 689 -8.07 53.56 24.52
C LEU A 689 -7.32 53.67 23.19
N ALA A 690 -7.17 54.89 22.68
CA ALA A 690 -6.40 55.16 21.47
C ALA A 690 -4.90 54.82 21.59
N SER A 691 -4.42 54.53 22.80
CA SER A 691 -3.07 54.06 23.12
C SER A 691 -2.91 52.53 23.09
N ASP A 692 -4.00 51.78 22.90
CA ASP A 692 -3.97 50.32 22.83
C ASP A 692 -3.58 49.87 21.43
N ASP A 693 -2.76 48.82 21.32
CA ASP A 693 -2.53 48.08 20.08
C ASP A 693 -3.32 46.77 20.11
N ILE A 694 -4.18 46.52 19.12
CA ILE A 694 -5.03 45.33 19.02
C ILE A 694 -4.49 44.42 17.91
N LYS A 695 -4.29 43.13 18.24
CA LYS A 695 -3.88 42.12 17.27
C LYS A 695 -4.85 40.93 17.27
N VAL A 696 -5.51 40.67 16.15
CA VAL A 696 -6.37 39.50 15.96
C VAL A 696 -5.54 38.28 15.55
N TYR A 697 -5.96 37.12 16.03
CA TYR A 697 -5.45 35.80 15.67
C TYR A 697 -6.60 34.93 15.17
N VAL A 698 -6.38 34.25 14.05
CA VAL A 698 -7.20 33.15 13.54
C VAL A 698 -6.26 31.96 13.41
N ILE A 699 -6.43 30.96 14.26
CA ILE A 699 -5.56 29.77 14.32
C ILE A 699 -6.38 28.57 13.84
N GLY A 700 -6.00 28.00 12.70
CA GLY A 700 -6.57 26.78 12.13
C GLY A 700 -5.46 25.80 11.76
N LYS A 701 -5.53 25.20 10.57
CA LYS A 701 -4.39 24.51 9.96
C LYS A 701 -3.16 25.43 9.85
N PRO A 702 -1.94 24.86 9.76
CA PRO A 702 -0.73 25.60 9.40
C PRO A 702 -0.86 26.39 8.10
N GLU A 703 0.09 27.31 7.88
CA GLU A 703 0.22 28.11 6.67
C GLU A 703 -1.07 28.87 6.31
N LEU A 704 -1.71 28.53 5.18
CA LEU A 704 -2.90 29.24 4.68
C LEU A 704 -4.08 29.19 5.66
N GLY A 705 -4.13 28.17 6.52
CA GLY A 705 -5.17 28.04 7.55
C GLY A 705 -5.01 28.98 8.75
N THR A 706 -3.87 29.68 8.87
CA THR A 706 -3.55 30.58 9.98
C THR A 706 -3.04 31.92 9.43
N PRO A 707 -3.95 32.83 9.02
CA PRO A 707 -3.60 34.04 8.28
C PRO A 707 -2.86 35.06 9.15
N VAL A 708 -1.88 35.73 8.55
CA VAL A 708 -1.16 36.84 9.20
C VAL A 708 -2.01 38.11 9.15
N ILE A 709 -2.46 38.56 10.32
CA ILE A 709 -3.31 39.76 10.48
C ILE A 709 -2.48 40.89 11.11
N GLY A 710 -2.50 42.07 10.49
CA GLY A 710 -1.79 43.26 10.97
C GLY A 710 -2.42 43.88 12.23
N ILE A 711 -1.60 44.53 13.04
CA ILE A 711 -2.03 45.26 14.26
C ILE A 711 -2.83 46.51 13.87
N LYS A 712 -3.86 46.86 14.66
CA LYS A 712 -4.59 48.14 14.57
C LYS A 712 -4.67 48.82 15.94
N PRO A 713 -4.62 50.16 16.02
CA PRO A 713 -4.79 50.86 17.28
C PRO A 713 -6.24 50.76 17.80
N GLY A 714 -6.43 50.92 19.10
CA GLY A 714 -7.72 50.99 19.82
C GLY A 714 -8.51 52.28 19.55
N ILE A 715 -8.63 52.67 18.29
CA ILE A 715 -9.42 53.80 17.81
C ILE A 715 -10.72 53.22 17.22
N PRO A 716 -11.87 53.36 17.90
CA PRO A 716 -13.14 52.83 17.39
C PRO A 716 -13.51 53.40 16.02
N ALA A 717 -14.20 52.60 15.22
CA ALA A 717 -14.81 53.06 13.97
C ALA A 717 -15.76 54.26 14.21
N PRO A 718 -15.87 55.23 13.28
CA PRO A 718 -16.72 56.40 13.47
C PRO A 718 -18.18 56.05 13.81
N GLY A 719 -18.62 56.41 15.02
CA GLY A 719 -19.97 56.12 15.52
C GLY A 719 -20.15 54.74 16.17
N GLY A 720 -19.09 53.94 16.32
CA GLY A 720 -19.09 52.64 17.00
C GLY A 720 -18.17 52.57 18.22
N ASP A 721 -18.20 51.42 18.90
CA ASP A 721 -17.33 51.06 20.04
C ASP A 721 -16.42 49.86 19.72
N TYR A 722 -16.09 49.69 18.44
CA TYR A 722 -15.44 48.49 17.90
C TYR A 722 -14.33 48.80 16.87
N VAL A 723 -13.46 47.83 16.64
CA VAL A 723 -12.43 47.83 15.59
C VAL A 723 -12.60 46.57 14.72
N ASP A 724 -12.75 46.77 13.41
CA ASP A 724 -12.91 45.67 12.44
C ASP A 724 -11.58 45.30 11.77
N PHE A 725 -11.33 44.02 11.60
CA PHE A 725 -10.19 43.43 10.88
C PHE A 725 -10.69 42.65 9.68
N THR A 726 -10.19 43.00 8.50
CA THR A 726 -10.50 42.32 7.24
C THR A 726 -9.44 41.24 7.00
N VAL A 727 -9.88 39.99 6.88
CA VAL A 727 -9.02 38.81 6.72
C VAL A 727 -9.34 38.16 5.37
N PRO A 728 -8.36 37.89 4.49
CA PRO A 728 -8.63 37.19 3.22
C PRO A 728 -9.30 35.83 3.44
N ASN A 729 -10.29 35.46 2.63
CA ASN A 729 -11.05 34.22 2.79
C ASN A 729 -10.24 32.93 2.53
N VAL A 730 -8.96 33.02 2.19
CA VAL A 730 -8.06 31.90 1.90
C VAL A 730 -8.02 30.89 3.06
N PHE A 731 -8.03 31.37 4.31
CA PHE A 731 -8.06 30.48 5.48
C PHE A 731 -9.38 29.70 5.61
N VAL A 732 -10.47 30.18 5.01
CA VAL A 732 -11.76 29.49 5.01
C VAL A 732 -11.68 28.26 4.10
N GLY A 733 -11.09 28.41 2.90
CA GLY A 733 -10.80 27.30 2.01
C GLY A 733 -9.86 26.26 2.62
N ALA A 734 -8.81 26.70 3.33
CA ALA A 734 -7.86 25.80 3.99
C ALA A 734 -8.51 24.97 5.14
N ASN A 735 -9.51 25.51 5.82
CA ASN A 735 -10.13 24.94 7.03
C ASN A 735 -11.58 24.45 6.81
N LEU A 736 -12.00 24.13 5.58
CA LEU A 736 -13.33 23.58 5.31
C LEU A 736 -13.61 22.33 6.16
N ALA A 737 -14.84 22.24 6.70
CA ALA A 737 -15.28 21.19 7.63
C ALA A 737 -14.44 21.07 8.92
N GLN A 738 -13.69 22.10 9.30
CA GLN A 738 -12.88 22.15 10.52
C GLN A 738 -13.25 23.36 11.39
N SER A 739 -12.62 23.47 12.57
CA SER A 739 -12.81 24.59 13.49
C SER A 739 -11.53 25.40 13.66
N CYS A 740 -11.64 26.71 13.59
CA CYS A 740 -10.58 27.65 13.92
C CYS A 740 -10.79 28.24 15.32
N ARG A 741 -9.70 28.63 15.99
CA ARG A 741 -9.74 29.48 17.19
C ARG A 741 -9.55 30.93 16.78
N VAL A 742 -10.46 31.81 17.17
CA VAL A 742 -10.41 33.25 16.88
C VAL A 742 -10.37 34.03 18.18
N PHE A 743 -9.33 34.84 18.38
CA PHE A 743 -9.16 35.67 19.56
C PHE A 743 -8.35 36.92 19.22
N TYR A 744 -8.21 37.86 20.16
CA TYR A 744 -7.34 39.01 19.99
C TYR A 744 -6.50 39.27 21.24
N GLU A 745 -5.32 39.88 21.07
CA GLU A 745 -4.55 40.47 22.15
C GLU A 745 -4.77 41.98 22.17
N VAL A 746 -4.97 42.54 23.36
CA VAL A 746 -4.83 43.98 23.63
C VAL A 746 -3.45 44.20 24.23
N ILE A 747 -2.67 45.08 23.60
CA ILE A 747 -1.34 45.48 24.06
C ILE A 747 -1.45 46.90 24.64
N ARG A 748 -1.32 47.02 25.96
CA ARG A 748 -1.38 48.29 26.71
C ARG A 748 -0.16 48.37 27.62
N ASP A 749 0.57 49.49 27.57
CA ASP A 749 1.80 49.72 28.35
C ASP A 749 2.81 48.54 28.26
N HIS A 750 2.99 48.01 27.03
CA HIS A 750 3.78 46.82 26.69
C HIS A 750 3.33 45.48 27.30
N LYS A 751 2.25 45.43 28.09
CA LYS A 751 1.61 44.19 28.55
C LYS A 751 0.62 43.70 27.50
N ARG A 752 0.57 42.39 27.28
CA ARG A 752 -0.40 41.74 26.39
C ARG A 752 -1.45 41.02 27.22
N GLU A 753 -2.71 41.31 26.97
CA GLU A 753 -3.85 40.63 27.57
C GLU A 753 -4.69 39.99 26.46
N PRO A 754 -4.80 38.65 26.40
CA PRO A 754 -5.61 37.96 25.39
C PRO A 754 -7.09 38.00 25.75
N SER A 755 -7.94 38.03 24.73
CA SER A 755 -9.38 37.87 24.86
C SER A 755 -9.78 36.44 25.18
N ARG A 756 -11.04 36.27 25.57
CA ARG A 756 -11.69 34.96 25.46
C ARG A 756 -11.69 34.49 24.00
N GLU A 757 -11.65 33.18 23.79
CA GLU A 757 -11.59 32.57 22.47
C GLU A 757 -12.99 32.27 21.91
N LEU A 758 -13.18 32.57 20.62
CA LEU A 758 -14.29 32.09 19.81
C LEU A 758 -13.85 30.82 19.08
N THR A 759 -14.59 29.73 19.22
CA THR A 759 -14.54 28.62 18.25
C THR A 759 -15.34 29.03 17.01
N LEU A 760 -14.69 29.01 15.85
CA LEU A 760 -15.32 29.25 14.55
C LEU A 760 -15.37 27.94 13.78
N GLU A 761 -16.52 27.27 13.77
CA GLU A 761 -16.78 26.14 12.89
C GLU A 761 -16.93 26.64 11.45
N ILE A 762 -16.22 26.03 10.51
CA ILE A 762 -16.33 26.31 9.09
C ILE A 762 -17.01 25.12 8.43
N GLU A 763 -18.17 25.34 7.81
CA GLU A 763 -18.96 24.26 7.21
C GLU A 763 -18.24 23.63 6.01
N ALA A 764 -18.66 22.43 5.60
CA ALA A 764 -18.29 21.90 4.29
C ALA A 764 -19.07 22.66 3.20
N LEU A 765 -18.45 22.87 2.04
CA LEU A 765 -19.18 23.28 0.84
C LEU A 765 -19.93 22.09 0.24
N GLU A 766 -21.15 22.32 -0.22
CA GLU A 766 -22.00 21.31 -0.85
C GLU A 766 -21.37 20.70 -2.10
N ALA A 767 -21.70 19.43 -2.39
CA ALA A 767 -21.12 18.67 -3.51
C ALA A 767 -21.22 19.36 -4.88
N GLN A 768 -22.27 20.16 -5.10
CA GLN A 768 -22.48 20.92 -6.35
C GLN A 768 -21.35 21.92 -6.66
N TYR A 769 -20.64 22.41 -5.65
CA TYR A 769 -19.51 23.32 -5.84
C TYR A 769 -18.23 22.62 -6.33
N TRP A 770 -18.23 21.29 -6.36
CA TRP A 770 -17.07 20.46 -6.73
C TRP A 770 -17.30 19.65 -8.02
N ASP A 771 -18.47 19.80 -8.65
CA ASP A 771 -18.83 19.17 -9.92
C ASP A 771 -18.36 20.02 -11.11
N LEU A 772 -17.05 19.93 -11.37
CA LEU A 772 -16.31 20.87 -12.25
C LEU A 772 -15.47 20.16 -13.32
N VAL A 773 -15.42 18.83 -13.32
CA VAL A 773 -14.56 18.01 -14.19
C VAL A 773 -15.36 17.55 -15.41
N SER A 774 -14.82 17.72 -16.62
CA SER A 774 -15.49 17.25 -17.84
C SER A 774 -14.51 16.92 -18.98
N VAL A 775 -15.03 16.21 -20.00
CA VAL A 775 -14.44 16.10 -21.35
C VAL A 775 -15.46 16.68 -22.33
N PRO A 776 -15.39 17.98 -22.67
CA PRO A 776 -16.41 18.66 -23.47
C PRO A 776 -16.69 18.02 -24.83
N GLN A 777 -15.68 17.37 -25.42
CA GLN A 777 -15.78 16.65 -26.70
C GLN A 777 -16.57 15.32 -26.60
N ALA A 778 -16.70 14.74 -25.41
CA ALA A 778 -17.41 13.47 -25.18
C ALA A 778 -18.89 13.69 -24.82
N GLU A 779 -19.23 14.82 -24.20
CA GLU A 779 -20.61 15.19 -23.84
C GLU A 779 -21.51 15.32 -25.09
N THR A 780 -20.99 15.95 -26.15
CA THR A 780 -21.69 16.07 -27.45
C THR A 780 -21.91 14.71 -28.14
N ASN A 781 -21.18 13.67 -27.73
CA ASN A 781 -21.30 12.29 -28.22
C ASN A 781 -22.04 11.36 -27.24
N GLY A 782 -22.75 11.90 -26.24
CA GLY A 782 -23.52 11.11 -25.27
C GLY A 782 -22.66 10.34 -24.27
N GLY A 783 -21.51 10.91 -23.87
CA GLY A 783 -20.59 10.32 -22.90
C GLY A 783 -19.62 9.28 -23.49
N VAL A 784 -19.48 9.26 -24.82
CA VAL A 784 -18.58 8.35 -25.54
C VAL A 784 -17.33 9.08 -26.00
N ILE A 785 -16.16 8.52 -25.66
CA ILE A 785 -14.85 9.06 -26.07
C ILE A 785 -14.41 8.43 -27.40
N ASP A 786 -14.09 9.28 -28.39
CA ASP A 786 -13.44 8.87 -29.64
C ASP A 786 -11.96 8.58 -29.39
N VAL A 787 -11.62 7.31 -29.19
CA VAL A 787 -10.24 6.88 -28.89
C VAL A 787 -9.23 7.17 -30.00
N THR A 788 -9.67 7.52 -31.22
CA THR A 788 -8.75 7.77 -32.35
C THR A 788 -8.05 9.13 -32.26
N LYS A 789 -8.50 10.01 -31.36
CA LYS A 789 -8.02 11.39 -31.20
C LYS A 789 -7.68 11.70 -29.75
N ALA A 790 -6.90 12.75 -29.54
CA ALA A 790 -6.70 13.32 -28.22
C ALA A 790 -7.94 14.14 -27.81
N HIS A 791 -8.18 14.21 -26.50
CA HIS A 791 -9.23 15.01 -25.88
C HIS A 791 -8.62 15.83 -24.74
N ASP A 792 -9.39 16.68 -24.06
CA ASP A 792 -8.91 17.45 -22.92
C ASP A 792 -9.78 17.19 -21.69
N VAL A 793 -9.14 16.96 -20.54
CA VAL A 793 -9.81 17.14 -19.25
C VAL A 793 -9.95 18.62 -19.00
N ARG A 794 -11.18 19.09 -18.88
CA ARG A 794 -11.53 20.42 -18.41
C ARG A 794 -11.79 20.38 -16.90
N ILE A 795 -11.26 21.36 -16.19
CA ILE A 795 -11.68 21.70 -14.82
C ILE A 795 -12.05 23.17 -14.82
N ASP A 796 -13.30 23.49 -14.50
CA ASP A 796 -13.74 24.88 -14.34
C ASP A 796 -13.38 25.46 -12.96
N ALA A 797 -13.45 26.78 -12.83
CA ALA A 797 -13.10 27.50 -11.59
C ALA A 797 -13.85 26.97 -10.36
N TRP A 798 -13.08 26.68 -9.30
CA TRP A 798 -13.58 26.18 -8.03
C TRP A 798 -13.66 27.28 -6.95
N PRO A 799 -14.44 27.07 -5.88
CA PRO A 799 -14.43 27.94 -4.70
C PRO A 799 -13.02 28.10 -4.14
N PHE A 800 -12.62 29.35 -3.81
CA PHE A 800 -11.25 29.68 -3.37
C PHE A 800 -10.15 29.39 -4.41
N LEU A 801 -10.49 29.39 -5.70
CA LEU A 801 -9.50 29.53 -6.79
C LEU A 801 -8.65 30.79 -6.57
N ARG A 802 -7.34 30.63 -6.50
CA ARG A 802 -6.39 31.74 -6.31
C ARG A 802 -5.12 31.51 -7.13
N TYR A 803 -4.56 32.60 -7.65
CA TYR A 803 -3.21 32.61 -8.19
C TYR A 803 -2.29 33.42 -7.25
N ASP A 804 -1.18 32.79 -6.87
CA ASP A 804 -0.18 33.33 -5.97
C ASP A 804 1.18 32.74 -6.40
N PRO A 805 2.16 33.56 -6.81
CA PRO A 805 3.45 33.07 -7.27
C PRO A 805 4.38 32.59 -6.15
N GLU A 806 4.11 32.96 -4.89
CA GLU A 806 4.94 32.58 -3.73
C GLU A 806 4.40 31.30 -3.06
N ASN A 807 3.08 31.11 -3.05
CA ASN A 807 2.42 29.86 -2.62
C ASN A 807 1.35 29.44 -3.65
N PRO A 808 1.72 28.77 -4.75
CA PRO A 808 0.79 28.48 -5.85
C PRO A 808 -0.16 27.32 -5.56
N GLN A 809 -1.36 27.39 -6.15
CA GLN A 809 -2.38 26.37 -5.99
C GLN A 809 -2.10 25.15 -6.90
N SER A 810 -1.65 24.04 -6.33
CA SER A 810 -1.37 22.80 -7.07
C SER A 810 -2.64 22.01 -7.43
N VAL A 811 -2.62 21.40 -8.61
CA VAL A 811 -3.71 20.56 -9.15
C VAL A 811 -3.20 19.20 -9.61
N TRP A 812 -3.92 18.14 -9.26
CA TRP A 812 -3.71 16.77 -9.72
C TRP A 812 -4.87 16.31 -10.60
N ILE A 813 -4.57 15.53 -11.63
CA ILE A 813 -5.54 14.90 -12.52
C ILE A 813 -5.04 13.50 -12.85
N ASP A 814 -5.83 12.49 -12.51
CA ASP A 814 -5.62 11.10 -12.90
C ASP A 814 -6.74 10.66 -13.83
N ALA A 815 -6.36 9.86 -14.83
CA ALA A 815 -7.28 9.08 -15.61
C ALA A 815 -7.19 7.62 -15.14
N GLU A 816 -8.26 7.11 -14.57
CA GLU A 816 -8.38 5.71 -14.14
C GLU A 816 -9.24 4.92 -15.13
N GLY A 817 -8.71 3.79 -15.59
CA GLY A 817 -9.37 2.90 -16.55
C GLY A 817 -8.76 1.52 -16.48
N THR A 818 -8.83 0.71 -17.54
CA THR A 818 -8.12 -0.59 -17.55
C THR A 818 -6.60 -0.47 -17.50
N VAL A 819 -6.07 0.71 -17.81
CA VAL A 819 -4.70 1.13 -17.50
C VAL A 819 -4.81 2.52 -16.92
N ASN A 820 -4.19 2.79 -15.77
CA ASN A 820 -4.22 4.12 -15.15
C ASN A 820 -3.13 5.03 -15.77
N GLN A 821 -3.41 6.32 -15.86
CA GLN A 821 -2.43 7.33 -16.28
C GLN A 821 -2.61 8.63 -15.50
N VAL A 822 -1.53 9.11 -14.89
CA VAL A 822 -1.48 10.46 -14.31
C VAL A 822 -1.38 11.45 -15.47
N LEU A 823 -2.33 12.38 -15.56
CA LEU A 823 -2.35 13.44 -16.58
C LEU A 823 -1.73 14.74 -16.05
N ARG A 824 -1.87 15.01 -14.75
CA ARG A 824 -1.30 16.16 -14.07
C ARG A 824 -0.90 15.78 -12.64
N ASN A 825 0.35 16.05 -12.24
CA ASN A 825 0.86 15.65 -10.93
C ASN A 825 1.27 16.87 -10.10
N GLY A 826 0.34 17.41 -9.32
CA GLY A 826 0.59 18.54 -8.39
C GLY A 826 1.05 19.80 -9.09
N THR A 827 0.78 19.92 -10.38
CA THR A 827 1.26 21.03 -11.21
C THR A 827 0.61 22.33 -10.74
N PRO A 828 1.40 23.36 -10.40
CA PRO A 828 0.90 24.69 -10.08
C PRO A 828 -0.08 25.24 -11.11
N LEU A 829 -1.11 25.95 -10.64
CA LEU A 829 -1.98 26.76 -11.49
C LEU A 829 -1.18 27.88 -12.14
N THR A 830 -1.26 28.00 -13.47
CA THR A 830 -0.58 29.07 -14.22
C THR A 830 -1.39 30.37 -14.23
N PRO A 831 -0.77 31.55 -14.47
CA PRO A 831 -1.51 32.81 -14.64
C PRO A 831 -2.56 32.75 -15.76
N ALA A 832 -2.29 31.98 -16.82
CA ALA A 832 -3.17 31.83 -17.97
C ALA A 832 -4.40 30.97 -17.65
N GLU A 833 -4.23 29.87 -16.90
CA GLU A 833 -5.34 29.03 -16.45
C GLU A 833 -6.21 29.77 -15.42
N PHE A 834 -5.60 30.53 -14.50
CA PHE A 834 -6.31 31.39 -13.56
C PHE A 834 -7.13 32.46 -14.29
N ALA A 835 -6.52 33.21 -15.22
CA ALA A 835 -7.21 34.24 -16.00
C ALA A 835 -8.26 33.70 -16.97
N ALA A 836 -8.19 32.41 -17.34
CA ALA A 836 -9.19 31.72 -18.14
C ALA A 836 -10.31 31.06 -17.30
N GLU A 837 -10.22 31.12 -15.96
CA GLU A 837 -11.12 30.47 -15.01
C GLU A 837 -11.31 28.97 -15.26
N ARG A 838 -10.30 28.31 -15.85
CA ARG A 838 -10.32 26.87 -16.16
C ARG A 838 -8.94 26.30 -16.46
N ILE A 839 -8.80 25.00 -16.24
CA ILE A 839 -7.67 24.17 -16.70
C ILE A 839 -8.13 23.32 -17.88
N LEU A 840 -7.26 23.16 -18.87
CA LEU A 840 -7.36 22.15 -19.94
C LEU A 840 -6.09 21.29 -19.91
N THR A 841 -6.25 19.98 -19.71
CA THR A 841 -5.12 19.03 -19.65
C THR A 841 -5.33 17.90 -20.66
N PRO A 842 -4.43 17.71 -21.65
CA PRO A 842 -4.63 16.71 -22.69
C PRO A 842 -4.68 15.27 -22.20
N ILE A 843 -5.63 14.51 -22.75
CA ILE A 843 -5.73 13.05 -22.71
C ILE A 843 -5.16 12.50 -24.03
N PRO A 844 -3.99 11.83 -24.04
CA PRO A 844 -3.38 11.38 -25.29
C PRO A 844 -4.21 10.30 -26.02
N ALA A 845 -4.31 10.38 -27.35
CA ALA A 845 -4.90 9.31 -28.17
C ALA A 845 -4.19 7.95 -27.96
N SER A 846 -2.87 7.99 -27.77
CA SER A 846 -2.05 6.81 -27.46
C SER A 846 -2.36 6.18 -26.10
N TYR A 847 -2.96 6.91 -25.16
CA TYR A 847 -3.51 6.38 -23.92
C TYR A 847 -4.88 5.76 -24.15
N LEU A 848 -5.80 6.52 -24.75
CA LEU A 848 -7.19 6.09 -24.99
C LEU A 848 -7.28 4.80 -25.83
N ARG A 849 -6.38 4.60 -26.80
CA ARG A 849 -6.31 3.37 -27.59
C ARG A 849 -5.90 2.12 -26.78
N ARG A 850 -5.22 2.27 -25.63
CA ARG A 850 -4.88 1.15 -24.73
C ARG A 850 -6.03 0.71 -23.82
N LEU A 851 -7.05 1.55 -23.65
CA LEU A 851 -8.20 1.22 -22.79
C LEU A 851 -9.11 0.18 -23.47
N ALA A 852 -9.72 -0.72 -22.69
CA ALA A 852 -10.58 -1.77 -23.25
C ALA A 852 -11.90 -1.19 -23.78
N ASP A 853 -12.50 -1.85 -24.78
CA ASP A 853 -13.83 -1.46 -25.26
C ASP A 853 -14.90 -1.64 -24.16
N GLY A 854 -15.86 -0.73 -24.09
CA GLY A 854 -16.92 -0.71 -23.08
C GLY A 854 -16.47 -0.35 -21.65
N SER A 855 -15.17 -0.24 -21.40
CA SER A 855 -14.61 0.04 -20.06
C SER A 855 -14.90 1.47 -19.58
N PRO A 856 -14.96 1.69 -18.25
CA PRO A 856 -15.03 3.03 -17.70
C PRO A 856 -13.71 3.78 -17.89
N LEU A 857 -13.82 5.11 -18.02
CA LEU A 857 -12.73 6.05 -17.79
C LEU A 857 -13.21 7.05 -16.73
N ASP A 858 -12.65 6.95 -15.53
CA ASP A 858 -12.92 7.87 -14.43
C ASP A 858 -11.82 8.92 -14.35
N LEU A 859 -12.20 10.18 -14.51
CA LEU A 859 -11.30 11.31 -14.35
C LEU A 859 -11.41 11.85 -12.93
N LYS A 860 -10.37 11.67 -12.14
CA LYS A 860 -10.30 12.16 -10.75
C LYS A 860 -9.37 13.36 -10.70
N ALA A 861 -9.89 14.48 -10.17
CA ALA A 861 -9.12 15.69 -9.99
C ALA A 861 -9.11 16.12 -8.52
N TYR A 862 -8.01 16.75 -8.12
CA TYR A 862 -7.79 17.25 -6.76
C TYR A 862 -7.17 18.64 -6.83
N VAL A 863 -7.62 19.56 -5.99
CA VAL A 863 -7.13 20.94 -5.92
C VAL A 863 -6.66 21.25 -4.50
N SER A 864 -5.45 21.78 -4.34
CA SER A 864 -4.97 22.19 -3.01
C SER A 864 -5.74 23.43 -2.54
N LEU A 865 -6.25 23.43 -1.30
CA LEU A 865 -6.87 24.60 -0.69
C LEU A 865 -6.06 25.15 0.49
N ASP A 866 -5.24 24.30 1.14
CA ASP A 866 -4.39 24.66 2.27
C ASP A 866 -2.90 24.85 1.91
N GLY A 867 -2.52 24.68 0.63
CA GLY A 867 -1.13 24.73 0.17
C GLY A 867 -0.42 23.37 0.31
N GLY A 868 -1.07 22.41 0.98
CA GLY A 868 -0.56 21.05 1.14
C GLY A 868 -0.63 20.22 -0.13
N GLY A 869 0.00 19.04 -0.06
CA GLY A 869 0.03 18.06 -1.14
C GLY A 869 -1.29 17.30 -1.33
N ARG A 870 -1.25 16.32 -2.24
CA ARG A 870 -2.41 15.53 -2.71
C ARG A 870 -3.29 14.94 -1.60
N VAL A 871 -2.72 14.63 -0.43
CA VAL A 871 -3.44 14.04 0.72
C VAL A 871 -4.42 15.02 1.38
N THR A 872 -4.10 16.32 1.40
CA THR A 872 -4.97 17.37 1.97
C THR A 872 -5.78 18.12 0.92
N ALA A 873 -5.50 17.89 -0.37
CA ALA A 873 -6.19 18.50 -1.49
C ALA A 873 -7.68 18.10 -1.54
N GLN A 874 -8.54 19.08 -1.82
CA GLN A 874 -9.96 18.87 -2.02
C GLN A 874 -10.19 18.03 -3.28
N ARG A 875 -10.85 16.88 -3.12
CA ARG A 875 -11.27 16.03 -4.24
C ARG A 875 -12.47 16.65 -4.95
N LEU A 876 -12.40 16.76 -6.27
CA LEU A 876 -13.53 17.14 -7.11
C LEU A 876 -14.41 15.92 -7.41
N VAL A 877 -15.66 16.15 -7.81
CA VAL A 877 -16.56 15.07 -8.25
C VAL A 877 -15.92 14.41 -9.50
N PRO A 878 -15.71 13.09 -9.52
CA PRO A 878 -15.11 12.43 -10.68
C PRO A 878 -16.05 12.45 -11.89
N ALA A 879 -15.49 12.70 -13.07
CA ALA A 879 -16.23 12.59 -14.32
C ALA A 879 -16.02 11.20 -14.93
N SER A 880 -17.09 10.42 -15.03
CA SER A 880 -17.06 9.03 -15.54
C SER A 880 -17.57 8.94 -16.98
N TYR A 881 -16.74 8.41 -17.87
CA TYR A 881 -17.07 8.17 -19.27
C TYR A 881 -17.02 6.67 -19.60
N ARG A 882 -17.60 6.28 -20.74
CA ARG A 882 -17.38 4.93 -21.30
C ARG A 882 -16.56 5.00 -22.58
N ILE A 883 -15.50 4.20 -22.62
CA ILE A 883 -14.76 3.94 -23.84
C ILE A 883 -15.64 3.16 -24.80
N ARG A 884 -15.72 3.60 -26.07
CA ARG A 884 -16.22 2.76 -27.16
C ARG A 884 -15.25 2.78 -28.33
N LYS A 885 -14.69 1.62 -28.62
CA LYS A 885 -13.87 1.36 -29.80
C LYS A 885 -14.81 1.00 -30.95
N GLN A 886 -14.78 1.78 -32.03
CA GLN A 886 -15.48 1.41 -33.26
C GLN A 886 -14.51 0.69 -34.20
N PRO A 887 -14.90 -0.44 -34.82
CA PRO A 887 -14.00 -1.10 -35.76
C PRO A 887 -13.76 -0.23 -36.98
N GLY A 888 -12.49 -0.11 -37.39
CA GLY A 888 -12.02 0.82 -38.42
C GLY A 888 -10.50 0.93 -38.47
N VAL A 889 -9.98 1.64 -39.49
CA VAL A 889 -8.54 1.88 -39.67
C VAL A 889 -8.04 2.80 -38.54
N VAL A 890 -6.97 2.40 -37.87
CA VAL A 890 -6.36 3.16 -36.76
C VAL A 890 -4.94 3.64 -37.04
N ASP A 891 -4.22 2.99 -37.97
CA ASP A 891 -2.88 3.38 -38.42
C ASP A 891 -2.50 2.70 -39.76
N SER A 892 -1.37 3.08 -40.35
CA SER A 892 -0.86 2.49 -41.61
C SER A 892 0.66 2.39 -41.66
N ILE A 893 1.16 1.25 -42.13
CA ILE A 893 2.59 0.94 -42.31
C ILE A 893 2.93 0.99 -43.80
N ASN A 894 3.98 1.71 -44.18
CA ASN A 894 4.52 1.69 -45.54
C ASN A 894 5.30 0.39 -45.78
N VAL A 895 5.04 -0.26 -46.91
CA VAL A 895 5.67 -1.54 -47.31
C VAL A 895 6.14 -1.47 -48.77
N GLY A 896 6.63 -2.59 -49.31
CA GLY A 896 7.01 -2.69 -50.71
C GLY A 896 5.82 -2.53 -51.68
N GLY A 897 6.14 -2.41 -52.97
CA GLY A 897 5.14 -2.12 -53.99
C GLY A 897 4.17 -3.27 -54.25
N ALA A 898 2.87 -2.95 -54.27
CA ALA A 898 1.76 -3.89 -54.45
C ALA A 898 1.73 -5.06 -53.43
N PRO A 899 1.46 -4.78 -52.14
CA PRO A 899 1.28 -5.82 -51.14
C PRO A 899 0.07 -6.72 -51.48
N ASP A 900 0.28 -8.03 -51.48
CA ASP A 900 -0.77 -9.03 -51.61
C ASP A 900 -0.91 -9.83 -50.29
N ARG A 901 -0.34 -11.04 -50.17
CA ARG A 901 -0.48 -11.91 -48.99
C ARG A 901 0.17 -11.33 -47.74
N ILE A 902 -0.52 -11.50 -46.61
CA ILE A 902 0.01 -11.30 -45.25
C ILE A 902 -0.03 -12.65 -44.53
N VAL A 903 1.04 -12.99 -43.80
CA VAL A 903 1.02 -14.05 -42.78
C VAL A 903 1.53 -13.49 -41.46
N ILE A 904 1.04 -14.01 -40.33
CA ILE A 904 1.42 -13.62 -38.97
C ILE A 904 1.94 -14.88 -38.26
N ASN A 905 2.99 -14.76 -37.43
CA ASN A 905 3.49 -15.87 -36.63
C ASN A 905 2.51 -16.27 -35.50
N ALA A 906 2.72 -17.45 -34.91
CA ALA A 906 1.84 -18.00 -33.88
C ALA A 906 1.76 -17.10 -32.63
N GLU A 907 2.85 -16.42 -32.31
CA GLU A 907 3.01 -15.51 -31.18
C GLU A 907 2.32 -14.15 -31.40
N GLY A 908 1.96 -13.82 -32.65
CA GLY A 908 1.36 -12.53 -33.00
C GLY A 908 2.32 -11.34 -32.95
N THR A 909 3.63 -11.58 -32.93
CA THR A 909 4.68 -10.55 -32.78
C THR A 909 5.29 -10.07 -34.11
N VAL A 910 5.19 -10.86 -35.18
CA VAL A 910 5.76 -10.55 -36.50
C VAL A 910 4.77 -10.87 -37.63
N ALA A 911 4.66 -9.97 -38.61
CA ALA A 911 3.96 -10.22 -39.87
C ALA A 911 4.88 -10.14 -41.08
N TYR A 912 4.66 -11.02 -42.05
CA TYR A 912 5.36 -11.05 -43.33
C TYR A 912 4.45 -10.64 -44.50
N VAL A 913 4.93 -9.63 -45.20
CA VAL A 913 4.46 -8.79 -46.32
C VAL A 913 4.76 -9.19 -47.76
N ALA A 914 4.03 -10.04 -48.50
CA ALA A 914 4.40 -10.34 -49.89
C ALA A 914 4.16 -9.13 -50.82
N ASN A 915 5.23 -8.50 -51.33
CA ASN A 915 5.15 -7.30 -52.16
C ASN A 915 5.34 -7.64 -53.65
N TYR A 916 4.23 -7.82 -54.36
CA TYR A 916 4.18 -8.36 -55.72
C TYR A 916 5.04 -7.60 -56.73
N ASN A 917 4.84 -6.29 -56.88
CA ASN A 917 5.52 -5.51 -57.92
C ASN A 917 7.01 -5.29 -57.64
N THR A 918 7.42 -5.33 -56.37
CA THR A 918 8.83 -5.08 -55.99
C THR A 918 9.66 -6.34 -55.82
N SER A 919 9.04 -7.54 -55.81
CA SER A 919 9.74 -8.80 -55.51
C SER A 919 10.48 -8.73 -54.17
N THR A 920 9.80 -8.26 -53.12
CA THR A 920 10.31 -8.21 -51.75
C THR A 920 9.30 -8.80 -50.77
N ILE A 921 9.75 -9.16 -49.57
CA ILE A 921 8.89 -9.40 -48.42
C ILE A 921 9.17 -8.33 -47.37
N SER A 922 8.16 -7.57 -46.98
CA SER A 922 8.27 -6.64 -45.84
C SER A 922 8.07 -7.40 -44.53
N VAL A 923 8.96 -7.20 -43.56
CA VAL A 923 8.83 -7.77 -42.21
C VAL A 923 8.33 -6.66 -41.28
N ILE A 924 7.26 -6.93 -40.55
CA ILE A 924 6.59 -5.96 -39.68
C ILE A 924 6.66 -6.49 -38.26
N ASP A 925 7.24 -5.70 -37.36
CA ASP A 925 7.13 -5.89 -35.91
C ASP A 925 5.75 -5.40 -35.45
N LEU A 926 4.98 -6.30 -34.82
CA LEU A 926 3.62 -6.07 -34.34
C LEU A 926 3.58 -5.59 -32.89
N THR A 927 4.69 -5.61 -32.18
CA THR A 927 4.82 -4.98 -30.85
C THR A 927 4.97 -3.46 -31.00
N THR A 928 5.67 -3.01 -32.05
CA THR A 928 5.88 -1.59 -32.37
C THR A 928 5.00 -1.07 -33.52
N PHE A 929 4.30 -1.96 -34.24
CA PHE A 929 3.55 -1.65 -35.46
C PHE A 929 4.39 -0.93 -36.53
N SER A 930 5.61 -1.42 -36.76
CA SER A 930 6.58 -0.79 -37.66
C SER A 930 7.25 -1.78 -38.61
N LEU A 931 7.68 -1.30 -39.78
CA LEU A 931 8.50 -2.06 -40.72
C LEU A 931 9.89 -2.29 -40.07
N SER A 932 10.20 -3.54 -39.73
CA SER A 932 11.47 -3.92 -39.10
C SER A 932 12.54 -4.34 -40.11
N ASP A 933 12.15 -4.95 -41.23
CA ASP A 933 13.08 -5.41 -42.27
C ASP A 933 12.40 -5.50 -43.66
N THR A 934 13.17 -5.68 -44.74
CA THR A 934 12.68 -5.95 -46.09
C THR A 934 13.59 -6.91 -46.84
N ILE A 935 13.10 -8.14 -46.99
CA ILE A 935 13.76 -9.25 -47.66
C ILE A 935 13.69 -9.04 -49.17
N THR A 936 14.84 -8.97 -49.83
CA THR A 936 14.90 -8.85 -51.30
C THR A 936 14.94 -10.24 -51.94
N LEU A 937 13.98 -10.55 -52.81
CA LEU A 937 13.91 -11.81 -53.55
C LEU A 937 14.64 -11.67 -54.91
N PRO A 938 14.90 -12.79 -55.63
CA PRO A 938 15.41 -12.73 -57.01
C PRO A 938 14.58 -11.81 -57.92
N THR A 939 15.24 -11.14 -58.86
CA THR A 939 14.57 -10.19 -59.76
C THR A 939 13.49 -10.87 -60.60
N ASN A 940 12.35 -10.20 -60.79
CA ASN A 940 11.16 -10.74 -61.45
C ASN A 940 10.56 -11.98 -60.74
N THR A 941 10.71 -12.11 -59.42
CA THR A 941 9.97 -13.15 -58.67
C THR A 941 8.46 -12.89 -58.75
N TYR A 942 8.01 -11.66 -58.49
CA TYR A 942 6.59 -11.29 -58.35
C TYR A 942 5.87 -12.15 -57.30
N THR A 943 6.32 -12.04 -56.04
CA THR A 943 5.82 -12.88 -54.92
C THR A 943 4.33 -12.69 -54.67
N ASN A 944 3.63 -13.83 -54.55
CA ASN A 944 2.18 -13.91 -54.27
C ASN A 944 1.77 -15.15 -53.47
N GLY A 945 2.63 -16.16 -53.38
CA GLY A 945 2.53 -17.24 -52.39
C GLY A 945 3.44 -16.92 -51.23
N LEU A 946 2.89 -17.00 -50.02
CA LEU A 946 3.61 -16.77 -48.78
C LEU A 946 3.00 -17.65 -47.68
N VAL A 947 3.82 -18.47 -47.03
CA VAL A 947 3.39 -19.33 -45.92
C VAL A 947 4.53 -19.49 -44.91
N LEU A 948 4.20 -19.46 -43.62
CA LEU A 948 5.12 -19.75 -42.52
C LEU A 948 5.04 -21.25 -42.18
N HIS A 949 6.18 -21.89 -41.92
CA HIS A 949 6.22 -23.26 -41.43
C HIS A 949 5.62 -23.34 -40.01
N PRO A 950 4.93 -24.44 -39.61
CA PRO A 950 4.21 -24.48 -38.32
C PRO A 950 5.06 -24.28 -37.06
N ASP A 951 6.37 -24.53 -37.12
CA ASP A 951 7.31 -24.23 -36.01
C ASP A 951 7.83 -22.78 -35.98
N GLY A 952 7.35 -21.93 -36.90
CA GLY A 952 7.76 -20.54 -37.04
C GLY A 952 9.15 -20.31 -37.66
N SER A 953 10.03 -21.31 -37.70
CA SER A 953 11.45 -21.13 -38.02
C SER A 953 11.73 -20.68 -39.46
N ARG A 954 10.87 -21.08 -40.41
CA ARG A 954 11.09 -20.85 -41.85
C ARG A 954 9.86 -20.26 -42.54
N LEU A 955 10.12 -19.33 -43.46
CA LEU A 955 9.13 -18.72 -44.33
C LEU A 955 9.37 -19.16 -45.77
N TYR A 956 8.31 -19.62 -46.45
CA TYR A 956 8.35 -20.12 -47.82
C TYR A 956 7.56 -19.18 -48.74
N THR A 957 8.16 -18.80 -49.88
CA THR A 957 7.51 -17.92 -50.86
C THR A 957 7.65 -18.39 -52.31
N SER A 958 6.59 -18.20 -53.09
CA SER A 958 6.57 -18.46 -54.54
C SER A 958 6.17 -17.20 -55.32
N GLY A 959 6.67 -17.13 -56.55
CA GLY A 959 6.52 -15.97 -57.44
C GLY A 959 5.76 -16.29 -58.73
N TYR A 960 4.97 -15.34 -59.22
CA TYR A 960 4.09 -15.54 -60.39
C TYR A 960 4.85 -15.94 -61.65
N TYR A 961 6.08 -15.45 -61.85
CA TYR A 961 6.91 -15.76 -63.03
C TYR A 961 8.07 -16.71 -62.72
N HIS A 962 8.13 -17.24 -61.49
CA HIS A 962 9.32 -17.88 -60.93
C HIS A 962 9.04 -19.33 -60.53
N GLY A 963 9.56 -20.29 -61.30
CA GLY A 963 9.38 -21.74 -61.07
C GLY A 963 10.24 -22.31 -59.93
N GLU A 964 10.40 -21.55 -58.85
CA GLU A 964 11.17 -21.91 -57.65
C GLU A 964 10.51 -21.29 -56.41
N ILE A 965 10.42 -22.05 -55.31
CA ILE A 965 10.05 -21.53 -53.98
C ILE A 965 11.34 -21.11 -53.27
N GLN A 966 11.39 -19.89 -52.74
CA GLN A 966 12.49 -19.45 -51.87
C GLN A 966 12.17 -19.81 -50.42
N ILE A 967 13.19 -20.25 -49.68
CA ILE A 967 13.11 -20.61 -48.26
C ILE A 967 13.94 -19.61 -47.47
N ILE A 968 13.30 -18.96 -46.52
CA ILE A 968 13.85 -17.89 -45.70
C ILE A 968 13.93 -18.38 -44.24
N ASP A 969 15.06 -18.15 -43.58
CA ASP A 969 15.18 -18.29 -42.13
C ASP A 969 14.58 -17.05 -41.45
N THR A 970 13.73 -17.25 -40.44
CA THR A 970 13.04 -16.14 -39.76
C THR A 970 13.86 -15.49 -38.66
N SER A 971 14.92 -16.13 -38.18
CA SER A 971 15.78 -15.58 -37.13
C SER A 971 16.68 -14.44 -37.63
N ASP A 972 17.03 -14.45 -38.91
CA ASP A 972 17.87 -13.43 -39.53
C ASP A 972 17.34 -12.90 -40.88
N ASN A 973 16.14 -13.32 -41.27
CA ASN A 973 15.42 -12.97 -42.51
C ASN A 973 16.17 -13.28 -43.82
N LYS A 974 17.19 -14.16 -43.81
CA LYS A 974 17.96 -14.50 -45.03
C LYS A 974 17.36 -15.67 -45.81
N ILE A 975 17.48 -15.61 -47.14
CA ILE A 975 17.20 -16.75 -48.02
C ILE A 975 18.29 -17.81 -47.79
N ILE A 976 17.89 -18.98 -47.25
CA ILE A 976 18.80 -20.09 -46.90
C ILE A 976 18.79 -21.22 -47.95
N ASN A 977 17.68 -21.43 -48.65
CA ASN A 977 17.56 -22.50 -49.66
C ASN A 977 16.46 -22.18 -50.69
N LYS A 978 16.33 -23.03 -51.73
CA LYS A 978 15.22 -22.97 -52.69
C LYS A 978 14.83 -24.34 -53.25
N ILE A 979 13.52 -24.53 -53.45
CA ILE A 979 12.96 -25.69 -54.15
C ILE A 979 12.85 -25.35 -55.64
N THR A 980 13.32 -26.24 -56.51
CA THR A 980 13.30 -26.06 -57.97
C THR A 980 12.57 -27.21 -58.67
N GLY A 981 12.31 -27.07 -59.98
CA GLY A 981 11.52 -28.07 -60.72
C GLY A 981 10.01 -27.83 -60.67
N LEU A 982 9.58 -26.65 -60.19
CA LEU A 982 8.19 -26.25 -60.19
C LEU A 982 7.76 -25.71 -61.55
N SER A 983 6.46 -25.79 -61.81
CA SER A 983 5.86 -25.25 -63.02
C SER A 983 5.88 -23.71 -63.02
N ARG A 984 6.31 -23.10 -64.13
CA ARG A 984 6.49 -21.63 -64.27
C ARG A 984 5.16 -20.94 -64.56
N TYR A 985 5.05 -19.63 -64.33
CA TYR A 985 3.83 -18.83 -64.61
C TYR A 985 2.62 -19.16 -63.70
N GLY A 986 1.86 -18.11 -63.35
CA GLY A 986 0.61 -18.21 -62.60
C GLY A 986 0.77 -17.95 -61.09
N TYR A 987 -0.34 -17.74 -60.39
CA TYR A 987 -0.37 -17.74 -58.94
C TYR A 987 0.14 -19.07 -58.39
N GLY A 988 1.14 -18.97 -57.51
CA GLY A 988 1.66 -20.07 -56.71
C GLY A 988 0.99 -20.05 -55.35
N ALA A 989 0.02 -20.92 -55.13
CA ALA A 989 -0.58 -21.12 -53.81
C ALA A 989 0.32 -22.07 -52.98
N LEU A 990 0.52 -21.75 -51.70
CA LEU A 990 1.36 -22.53 -50.78
C LEU A 990 0.60 -22.80 -49.49
N THR A 991 0.71 -24.01 -48.95
CA THR A 991 0.18 -24.38 -47.62
C THR A 991 0.90 -25.61 -47.09
N PHE A 992 1.00 -25.76 -45.78
CA PHE A 992 1.50 -26.99 -45.15
C PHE A 992 0.35 -27.94 -44.78
N ASN A 993 0.67 -29.21 -44.54
CA ASN A 993 -0.11 -30.06 -43.64
C ASN A 993 0.10 -29.63 -42.17
N LEU A 994 -0.64 -30.25 -41.25
CA LEU A 994 -0.71 -29.79 -39.86
C LEU A 994 0.63 -29.86 -39.10
N ASP A 995 1.48 -30.84 -39.41
CA ASP A 995 2.77 -31.04 -38.74
C ASP A 995 3.97 -30.41 -39.49
N GLY A 996 3.71 -29.75 -40.62
CA GLY A 996 4.75 -29.12 -41.45
C GLY A 996 5.58 -30.08 -42.31
N SER A 997 5.37 -31.40 -42.23
CA SER A 997 6.16 -32.39 -42.99
C SER A 997 5.90 -32.38 -44.51
N ARG A 998 4.82 -31.74 -44.96
CA ARG A 998 4.42 -31.61 -46.38
C ARG A 998 4.08 -30.17 -46.72
N LEU A 999 4.73 -29.64 -47.76
CA LEU A 999 4.36 -28.39 -48.42
C LEU A 999 3.63 -28.69 -49.72
N TYR A 1000 2.38 -28.23 -49.83
CA TYR A 1000 1.60 -28.29 -51.05
C TYR A 1000 1.81 -27.01 -51.86
N TYR A 1001 2.28 -27.16 -53.09
CA TYR A 1001 2.38 -26.10 -54.08
C TYR A 1001 1.31 -26.28 -55.14
N GLY A 1002 0.48 -25.26 -55.30
CA GLY A 1002 -0.50 -25.17 -56.37
C GLY A 1002 -0.06 -24.19 -57.43
N SER A 1003 0.13 -24.66 -58.66
CA SER A 1003 0.30 -23.79 -59.82
C SER A 1003 -1.04 -23.64 -60.53
N SER A 1004 -1.55 -22.41 -60.48
CA SER A 1004 -2.75 -22.03 -61.20
C SER A 1004 -2.57 -22.25 -62.72
N TYR A 1005 -1.66 -21.54 -63.40
CA TYR A 1005 -1.52 -21.56 -64.87
C TYR A 1005 -1.40 -22.97 -65.48
N TYR A 1006 -0.61 -23.85 -64.87
CA TYR A 1006 -0.40 -25.22 -65.38
C TYR A 1006 -1.36 -26.27 -64.81
N SER A 1007 -2.31 -25.87 -63.95
CA SER A 1007 -3.31 -26.77 -63.35
C SER A 1007 -2.70 -28.00 -62.68
N SER A 1008 -1.67 -27.76 -61.86
CA SER A 1008 -0.92 -28.80 -61.16
C SER A 1008 -0.88 -28.59 -59.65
N LEU A 1009 -0.98 -29.70 -58.92
CA LEU A 1009 -0.69 -29.81 -57.50
C LEU A 1009 0.64 -30.56 -57.36
N GLN A 1010 1.60 -30.00 -56.65
CA GLN A 1010 2.86 -30.64 -56.32
C GLN A 1010 2.99 -30.76 -54.79
N VAL A 1011 3.45 -31.91 -54.31
CA VAL A 1011 3.68 -32.15 -52.87
C VAL A 1011 5.18 -32.28 -52.65
N ILE A 1012 5.67 -31.54 -51.66
CA ILE A 1012 7.09 -31.40 -51.33
C ILE A 1012 7.32 -31.91 -49.91
N ASP A 1013 8.31 -32.77 -49.72
CA ASP A 1013 8.79 -33.18 -48.40
C ASP A 1013 9.73 -32.10 -47.85
N THR A 1014 9.42 -31.58 -46.67
CA THR A 1014 10.08 -30.41 -46.07
C THR A 1014 11.35 -30.77 -45.29
N SER A 1015 11.59 -32.06 -45.04
CA SER A 1015 12.82 -32.53 -44.39
C SER A 1015 14.04 -32.47 -45.33
N ASN A 1016 13.80 -32.48 -46.64
CA ASN A 1016 14.83 -32.52 -47.68
C ASN A 1016 14.53 -31.62 -48.90
N ASP A 1017 13.48 -30.80 -48.83
CA ASP A 1017 13.02 -29.87 -49.86
C ASP A 1017 12.79 -30.51 -51.26
N SER A 1018 12.41 -31.80 -51.31
CA SER A 1018 12.21 -32.55 -52.56
C SER A 1018 10.74 -32.71 -52.95
N ILE A 1019 10.44 -32.59 -54.24
CA ILE A 1019 9.10 -32.84 -54.79
C ILE A 1019 8.88 -34.36 -54.82
N ILE A 1020 7.92 -34.85 -54.03
CA ILE A 1020 7.60 -36.28 -53.89
C ILE A 1020 6.41 -36.71 -54.75
N GLN A 1021 5.52 -35.79 -55.12
CA GLN A 1021 4.34 -36.06 -55.95
C GLN A 1021 4.02 -34.86 -56.85
N SER A 1022 3.41 -35.12 -58.00
CA SER A 1022 2.89 -34.10 -58.91
C SER A 1022 1.69 -34.63 -59.68
N GLU A 1023 0.53 -34.01 -59.50
CA GLU A 1023 -0.72 -34.35 -60.15
C GLU A 1023 -1.19 -33.21 -61.07
N TYR A 1024 -1.66 -33.56 -62.27
CA TYR A 1024 -2.22 -32.62 -63.25
C TYR A 1024 -3.73 -32.81 -63.31
N THR A 1025 -4.45 -32.16 -62.39
CA THR A 1025 -5.89 -32.38 -62.20
C THR A 1025 -6.71 -31.10 -62.25
N TYR A 1026 -6.25 -29.98 -61.69
CA TYR A 1026 -7.03 -28.72 -61.67
C TYR A 1026 -6.20 -27.47 -61.27
N TYR A 1027 -6.80 -26.26 -61.32
CA TYR A 1027 -6.18 -24.90 -61.23
C TYR A 1027 -6.15 -24.30 -59.79
N PRO A 1028 -5.32 -24.72 -58.82
CA PRO A 1028 -5.33 -24.15 -57.47
C PRO A 1028 -4.92 -22.66 -57.46
N ALA A 1029 -5.79 -21.81 -56.93
CA ALA A 1029 -5.58 -20.39 -56.69
C ALA A 1029 -5.32 -20.06 -55.20
N ASP A 1030 -5.88 -20.88 -54.30
CA ASP A 1030 -5.65 -20.78 -52.85
C ASP A 1030 -5.92 -22.13 -52.17
N PHE A 1031 -5.45 -22.30 -50.93
CA PHE A 1031 -5.71 -23.49 -50.11
C PHE A 1031 -6.20 -23.13 -48.71
N THR A 1032 -6.92 -24.05 -48.07
CA THR A 1032 -7.15 -24.02 -46.61
C THR A 1032 -7.15 -25.44 -46.04
N LEU A 1033 -6.62 -25.59 -44.83
CA LEU A 1033 -6.54 -26.87 -44.13
C LEU A 1033 -7.74 -27.01 -43.17
N ALA A 1034 -8.31 -28.22 -43.08
CA ALA A 1034 -9.25 -28.53 -42.01
C ALA A 1034 -8.51 -28.50 -40.66
N PRO A 1035 -9.10 -27.96 -39.56
CA PRO A 1035 -8.41 -27.86 -38.26
C PRO A 1035 -7.87 -29.17 -37.69
N GLN A 1036 -8.43 -30.32 -38.10
CA GLN A 1036 -7.97 -31.66 -37.70
C GLN A 1036 -6.78 -32.18 -38.54
N GLY A 1037 -6.27 -31.39 -39.49
CA GLY A 1037 -5.16 -31.76 -40.38
C GLY A 1037 -5.50 -32.79 -41.46
N THR A 1038 -6.65 -33.48 -41.40
CA THR A 1038 -6.99 -34.64 -42.25
C THR A 1038 -7.41 -34.33 -43.68
N ARG A 1039 -7.67 -33.06 -44.02
CA ARG A 1039 -8.15 -32.65 -45.36
C ARG A 1039 -7.63 -31.27 -45.71
N LEU A 1040 -7.23 -31.13 -46.96
CA LEU A 1040 -6.91 -29.85 -47.58
C LEU A 1040 -7.96 -29.53 -48.65
N TYR A 1041 -8.39 -28.27 -48.72
CA TYR A 1041 -9.33 -27.78 -49.72
C TYR A 1041 -8.66 -26.73 -50.59
N SER A 1042 -8.84 -26.80 -51.90
CA SER A 1042 -8.25 -25.86 -52.86
C SER A 1042 -9.32 -25.07 -53.61
N ALA A 1043 -9.23 -23.74 -53.63
CA ALA A 1043 -10.02 -22.90 -54.53
C ALA A 1043 -9.40 -22.98 -55.92
N ALA A 1044 -10.23 -23.08 -56.95
CA ALA A 1044 -9.77 -23.22 -58.32
C ALA A 1044 -10.86 -22.80 -59.33
N TYR A 1045 -10.46 -22.49 -60.56
CA TYR A 1045 -11.25 -21.67 -61.52
C TYR A 1045 -12.78 -21.73 -61.35
N ASN A 1046 -13.46 -22.81 -61.73
CA ASN A 1046 -14.91 -23.02 -61.56
C ASN A 1046 -15.29 -24.13 -60.53
N ALA A 1047 -14.37 -24.54 -59.65
CA ALA A 1047 -14.57 -25.64 -58.70
C ALA A 1047 -13.65 -25.59 -57.47
N MET A 1048 -13.98 -26.33 -56.42
CA MET A 1048 -13.14 -26.51 -55.23
C MET A 1048 -12.62 -27.95 -55.18
N GLY A 1049 -11.30 -28.15 -55.09
CA GLY A 1049 -10.69 -29.46 -54.89
C GLY A 1049 -10.71 -29.89 -53.43
N ILE A 1050 -10.78 -31.20 -53.19
CA ILE A 1050 -10.73 -31.79 -51.85
C ILE A 1050 -9.65 -32.87 -51.86
N ILE A 1051 -8.65 -32.72 -51.01
CA ILE A 1051 -7.42 -33.52 -50.98
C ILE A 1051 -7.31 -34.19 -49.60
N ASP A 1052 -6.94 -35.46 -49.60
CA ASP A 1052 -6.58 -36.19 -48.39
C ASP A 1052 -5.10 -35.97 -48.07
N THR A 1053 -4.79 -35.56 -46.85
CA THR A 1053 -3.42 -35.22 -46.41
C THR A 1053 -2.65 -36.40 -45.83
N ALA A 1054 -3.30 -37.56 -45.63
CA ALA A 1054 -2.63 -38.79 -45.23
C ALA A 1054 -2.20 -39.62 -46.45
N THR A 1055 -2.89 -39.50 -47.59
CA THR A 1055 -2.51 -40.13 -48.85
C THR A 1055 -1.96 -39.18 -49.91
N ASP A 1056 -1.94 -37.87 -49.64
CA ASP A 1056 -1.48 -36.80 -50.55
C ASP A 1056 -2.23 -36.77 -51.91
N THR A 1057 -3.45 -37.31 -51.98
CA THR A 1057 -4.23 -37.48 -53.23
C THR A 1057 -5.55 -36.72 -53.22
N GLN A 1058 -6.01 -36.32 -54.41
CA GLN A 1058 -7.31 -35.68 -54.59
C GLN A 1058 -8.47 -36.69 -54.42
N LEU A 1059 -9.35 -36.44 -53.44
CA LEU A 1059 -10.54 -37.23 -53.17
C LEU A 1059 -11.70 -36.92 -54.12
N SER A 1060 -11.96 -35.63 -54.37
CA SER A 1060 -13.10 -35.17 -55.17
C SER A 1060 -12.99 -33.69 -55.55
N THR A 1061 -13.95 -33.22 -56.36
CA THR A 1061 -14.08 -31.84 -56.80
C THR A 1061 -15.53 -31.39 -56.66
N LEU A 1062 -15.77 -30.26 -55.99
CA LEU A 1062 -17.07 -29.61 -55.88
C LEU A 1062 -17.19 -28.49 -56.92
N THR A 1063 -18.07 -28.65 -57.90
CA THR A 1063 -18.34 -27.62 -58.93
C THR A 1063 -19.43 -26.64 -58.47
N GLY A 1064 -19.65 -25.57 -59.25
CA GLY A 1064 -20.73 -24.61 -59.01
C GLY A 1064 -20.26 -23.19 -58.65
N PHE A 1065 -18.98 -22.88 -58.90
CA PHE A 1065 -18.41 -21.54 -58.73
C PHE A 1065 -18.21 -20.88 -60.10
N SER A 1066 -18.30 -19.55 -60.18
CA SER A 1066 -17.98 -18.80 -61.39
C SER A 1066 -16.50 -18.44 -61.45
N TYR A 1067 -15.91 -17.97 -60.35
CA TYR A 1067 -14.47 -17.93 -60.14
C TYR A 1067 -14.11 -18.14 -58.66
N ALA A 1068 -13.81 -19.37 -58.23
CA ALA A 1068 -13.39 -19.64 -56.85
C ALA A 1068 -11.95 -19.17 -56.65
N TRP A 1069 -11.76 -18.13 -55.83
CA TRP A 1069 -10.51 -17.39 -55.72
C TRP A 1069 -9.72 -17.70 -54.44
N ARG A 1070 -10.20 -17.19 -53.30
CA ARG A 1070 -9.67 -17.51 -51.95
C ARG A 1070 -10.73 -18.21 -51.11
N LEU A 1071 -10.28 -18.99 -50.13
CA LEU A 1071 -11.16 -19.67 -49.17
C LEU A 1071 -10.58 -19.67 -47.76
N ALA A 1072 -11.45 -19.80 -46.76
CA ALA A 1072 -11.04 -20.05 -45.38
C ALA A 1072 -11.95 -21.11 -44.75
N TYR A 1073 -11.37 -22.02 -43.97
CA TYR A 1073 -12.12 -22.92 -43.09
C TYR A 1073 -12.56 -22.16 -41.83
N SER A 1074 -13.81 -22.33 -41.40
CA SER A 1074 -14.30 -21.69 -40.18
C SER A 1074 -13.77 -22.43 -38.94
N PRO A 1075 -13.10 -21.75 -37.98
CA PRO A 1075 -12.66 -22.41 -36.75
C PRO A 1075 -13.84 -22.79 -35.82
N TYR A 1076 -15.05 -22.31 -36.10
CA TYR A 1076 -16.24 -22.47 -35.25
C TYR A 1076 -17.26 -23.50 -35.74
N ALA A 1077 -17.15 -23.93 -37.00
CA ALA A 1077 -18.13 -24.79 -37.67
C ALA A 1077 -17.43 -25.61 -38.76
N GLN A 1078 -17.97 -26.78 -39.10
CA GLN A 1078 -17.47 -27.59 -40.22
C GLN A 1078 -17.92 -27.00 -41.57
N LYS A 1079 -17.52 -25.76 -41.84
CA LYS A 1079 -17.93 -24.94 -42.99
C LYS A 1079 -16.72 -24.21 -43.58
N ILE A 1080 -16.71 -24.09 -44.90
CA ILE A 1080 -15.67 -23.41 -45.67
C ILE A 1080 -16.32 -22.25 -46.42
N TYR A 1081 -15.76 -21.05 -46.29
CA TYR A 1081 -16.26 -19.86 -46.95
C TYR A 1081 -15.35 -19.56 -48.14
N VAL A 1082 -15.90 -19.66 -49.34
CA VAL A 1082 -15.18 -19.56 -50.61
C VAL A 1082 -15.62 -18.29 -51.33
N ILE A 1083 -14.68 -17.42 -51.70
CA ILE A 1083 -14.95 -16.25 -52.52
C ILE A 1083 -15.20 -16.69 -53.96
N ASP A 1084 -16.43 -16.50 -54.45
CA ASP A 1084 -16.81 -16.64 -55.86
C ASP A 1084 -16.72 -15.25 -56.52
N GLN A 1085 -15.50 -14.87 -56.89
CA GLN A 1085 -15.13 -13.49 -57.21
C GLN A 1085 -15.90 -12.93 -58.41
N SER A 1086 -16.02 -13.70 -59.49
CA SER A 1086 -16.75 -13.26 -60.69
C SER A 1086 -18.27 -13.16 -60.47
N ALA A 1087 -18.81 -13.85 -59.46
CA ALA A 1087 -20.21 -13.78 -59.09
C ALA A 1087 -20.49 -12.83 -57.90
N ALA A 1088 -19.48 -12.09 -57.43
CA ALA A 1088 -19.57 -11.07 -56.36
C ALA A 1088 -20.24 -11.58 -55.06
N ASN A 1089 -19.92 -12.81 -54.66
CA ASN A 1089 -20.49 -13.44 -53.47
C ASN A 1089 -19.48 -14.37 -52.75
N VAL A 1090 -19.83 -14.78 -51.53
CA VAL A 1090 -19.13 -15.83 -50.79
C VAL A 1090 -20.06 -17.05 -50.67
N LYS A 1091 -19.60 -18.21 -51.10
CA LYS A 1091 -20.34 -19.47 -50.97
C LYS A 1091 -19.86 -20.25 -49.77
N ILE A 1092 -20.80 -20.83 -49.04
CA ILE A 1092 -20.55 -21.57 -47.80
C ILE A 1092 -20.70 -23.06 -48.11
N VAL A 1093 -19.60 -23.80 -48.10
CA VAL A 1093 -19.56 -25.24 -48.30
C VAL A 1093 -19.60 -25.93 -46.94
N ASP A 1094 -20.55 -26.85 -46.75
CA ASP A 1094 -20.56 -27.75 -45.59
C ASP A 1094 -19.46 -28.81 -45.78
N ALA A 1095 -18.51 -28.90 -44.85
CA ALA A 1095 -17.33 -29.76 -44.97
C ALA A 1095 -17.61 -31.24 -44.65
N ARG A 1096 -18.77 -31.58 -44.05
CA ARG A 1096 -19.19 -32.98 -43.84
C ARG A 1096 -19.73 -33.58 -45.13
N THR A 1097 -20.63 -32.85 -45.78
CA THR A 1097 -21.34 -33.27 -47.00
C THR A 1097 -20.56 -32.92 -48.27
N ASN A 1098 -19.66 -31.93 -48.19
CA ASN A 1098 -18.93 -31.35 -49.32
C ASN A 1098 -19.90 -30.75 -50.37
N LEU A 1099 -20.94 -30.06 -49.91
CA LEU A 1099 -21.95 -29.40 -50.73
C LEU A 1099 -22.04 -27.91 -50.39
N ILE A 1100 -22.39 -27.08 -51.38
CA ILE A 1100 -22.72 -25.67 -51.16
C ILE A 1100 -24.03 -25.61 -50.36
N SER A 1101 -23.95 -25.07 -49.15
CA SER A 1101 -25.05 -24.97 -48.18
C SER A 1101 -25.75 -23.61 -48.20
N ASN A 1102 -25.02 -22.52 -48.50
CA ASN A 1102 -25.56 -21.17 -48.60
C ASN A 1102 -24.68 -20.25 -49.48
N THR A 1103 -25.16 -19.05 -49.82
CA THR A 1103 -24.43 -18.01 -50.57
C THR A 1103 -24.74 -16.62 -50.02
N ILE A 1104 -23.70 -15.89 -49.62
CA ILE A 1104 -23.75 -14.50 -49.13
C ILE A 1104 -23.53 -13.53 -50.31
N PRO A 1105 -24.55 -12.78 -50.75
CA PRO A 1105 -24.46 -11.89 -51.91
C PRO A 1105 -23.83 -10.53 -51.58
N ASN A 1106 -23.73 -9.66 -52.59
CA ASN A 1106 -23.35 -8.23 -52.49
C ASN A 1106 -21.90 -7.96 -52.04
N LEU A 1107 -20.97 -8.85 -52.39
CA LEU A 1107 -19.55 -8.75 -52.07
C LEU A 1107 -18.73 -8.43 -53.33
N THR A 1108 -19.04 -7.29 -53.96
CA THR A 1108 -18.39 -6.84 -55.20
C THR A 1108 -16.90 -6.57 -54.99
N GLY A 1109 -16.05 -7.25 -55.76
CA GLY A 1109 -14.60 -7.17 -55.62
C GLY A 1109 -14.02 -7.98 -54.46
N ALA A 1110 -14.79 -8.93 -53.90
CA ALA A 1110 -14.28 -9.84 -52.88
C ALA A 1110 -12.94 -10.47 -53.30
N PHE A 1111 -11.93 -10.40 -52.42
CA PHE A 1111 -10.57 -10.82 -52.75
C PHE A 1111 -9.91 -11.69 -51.67
N GLY A 1112 -10.01 -11.31 -50.40
CA GLY A 1112 -9.47 -12.05 -49.26
C GLY A 1112 -10.51 -12.22 -48.16
N ILE A 1113 -10.36 -13.28 -47.37
CA ILE A 1113 -11.25 -13.64 -46.27
C ILE A 1113 -10.46 -14.17 -45.07
N ALA A 1114 -10.81 -13.73 -43.87
CA ALA A 1114 -10.27 -14.24 -42.62
C ALA A 1114 -11.36 -14.36 -41.55
N PHE A 1115 -11.28 -15.38 -40.70
CA PHE A 1115 -12.12 -15.49 -39.50
C PHE A 1115 -11.44 -14.82 -38.32
N HIS A 1116 -12.23 -14.17 -37.49
CA HIS A 1116 -11.77 -13.72 -36.19
C HIS A 1116 -11.50 -14.95 -35.28
N PRO A 1117 -10.44 -14.97 -34.44
CA PRO A 1117 -10.07 -16.15 -33.65
C PRO A 1117 -10.98 -16.46 -32.45
N THR A 1118 -11.61 -15.45 -31.82
CA THR A 1118 -12.55 -15.65 -30.68
C THR A 1118 -14.02 -15.24 -30.92
N ARG A 1119 -14.29 -14.19 -31.73
CA ARG A 1119 -15.64 -13.77 -32.14
C ARG A 1119 -16.13 -14.55 -33.36
N ARG A 1120 -17.43 -14.87 -33.40
CA ARG A 1120 -18.10 -15.59 -34.50
C ARG A 1120 -18.36 -14.67 -35.72
N LEU A 1121 -17.28 -14.11 -36.25
CA LEU A 1121 -17.26 -13.14 -37.36
C LEU A 1121 -16.23 -13.54 -38.42
N ALA A 1122 -16.53 -13.22 -39.67
CA ALA A 1122 -15.59 -13.27 -40.79
C ALA A 1122 -15.46 -11.88 -41.45
N TYR A 1123 -14.28 -11.58 -41.97
CA TYR A 1123 -13.97 -10.30 -42.61
C TYR A 1123 -13.54 -10.54 -44.05
N VAL A 1124 -14.13 -9.82 -45.00
CA VAL A 1124 -13.91 -9.99 -46.45
C VAL A 1124 -13.43 -8.67 -47.07
N THR A 1125 -12.23 -8.66 -47.63
CA THR A 1125 -11.72 -7.50 -48.38
C THR A 1125 -12.41 -7.38 -49.73
N MET A 1126 -12.81 -6.16 -50.10
CA MET A 1126 -13.51 -5.84 -51.34
C MET A 1126 -12.72 -4.79 -52.12
N ASN A 1127 -11.89 -5.25 -53.06
CA ASN A 1127 -10.82 -4.45 -53.65
C ASN A 1127 -11.34 -3.27 -54.50
N THR A 1128 -12.26 -3.52 -55.43
CA THR A 1128 -12.89 -2.49 -56.28
C THR A 1128 -13.81 -1.56 -55.48
N SER A 1129 -14.34 -2.05 -54.35
CA SER A 1129 -15.22 -1.28 -53.46
C SER A 1129 -14.46 -0.54 -52.35
N ASN A 1130 -13.12 -0.59 -52.30
CA ASN A 1130 -12.28 0.12 -51.31
C ASN A 1130 -12.72 -0.08 -49.85
N SER A 1131 -13.14 -1.31 -49.52
CA SER A 1131 -13.82 -1.62 -48.26
C SER A 1131 -13.58 -3.04 -47.75
N VAL A 1132 -13.97 -3.30 -46.50
CA VAL A 1132 -13.96 -4.63 -45.85
C VAL A 1132 -15.35 -4.90 -45.29
N ALA A 1133 -16.00 -5.97 -45.74
CA ALA A 1133 -17.27 -6.43 -45.19
C ALA A 1133 -17.03 -7.27 -43.92
N ILE A 1134 -17.93 -7.14 -42.94
CA ILE A 1134 -18.00 -7.95 -41.73
C ILE A 1134 -19.23 -8.84 -41.83
N ILE A 1135 -19.02 -10.15 -41.73
CA ILE A 1135 -20.03 -11.20 -41.85
C ILE A 1135 -20.26 -11.83 -40.47
N ASP A 1136 -21.52 -11.91 -40.07
CA ASP A 1136 -21.99 -12.73 -38.95
C ASP A 1136 -22.10 -14.18 -39.44
N ILE A 1137 -21.37 -15.11 -38.83
CA ILE A 1137 -21.26 -16.50 -39.32
C ILE A 1137 -22.38 -17.40 -38.80
N ASP A 1138 -23.12 -16.96 -37.79
CA ASP A 1138 -24.29 -17.69 -37.27
C ASP A 1138 -25.54 -17.37 -38.09
N LYS A 1139 -25.65 -16.14 -38.57
CA LYS A 1139 -26.71 -15.70 -39.49
C LYS A 1139 -26.36 -15.87 -40.96
N GLU A 1140 -25.06 -15.96 -41.27
CA GLU A 1140 -24.52 -16.00 -42.64
C GLU A 1140 -24.90 -14.77 -43.48
N GLU A 1141 -24.79 -13.57 -42.88
CA GLU A 1141 -25.13 -12.29 -43.52
C GLU A 1141 -24.04 -11.23 -43.31
N VAL A 1142 -23.96 -10.25 -44.21
CA VAL A 1142 -23.11 -9.06 -44.02
C VAL A 1142 -23.80 -8.11 -43.04
N ILE A 1143 -23.18 -7.88 -41.88
CA ILE A 1143 -23.72 -7.02 -40.82
C ILE A 1143 -23.17 -5.59 -40.84
N ARG A 1144 -21.99 -5.36 -41.45
CA ARG A 1144 -21.35 -4.04 -41.53
C ARG A 1144 -20.33 -4.01 -42.68
N THR A 1145 -20.07 -2.83 -43.22
CA THR A 1145 -18.96 -2.59 -44.16
C THR A 1145 -18.10 -1.44 -43.64
N MET A 1146 -16.79 -1.68 -43.53
CA MET A 1146 -15.78 -0.67 -43.20
C MET A 1146 -15.22 -0.08 -44.50
N THR A 1147 -15.08 1.24 -44.56
CA THR A 1147 -14.59 1.98 -45.75
C THR A 1147 -13.26 2.68 -45.45
N GLY A 1148 -12.65 3.28 -46.47
CA GLY A 1148 -11.40 4.05 -46.35
C GLY A 1148 -10.13 3.31 -46.75
N PHE A 1149 -10.26 2.06 -47.23
CA PHE A 1149 -9.15 1.26 -47.77
C PHE A 1149 -8.80 1.68 -49.21
N VAL A 1150 -7.63 1.24 -49.70
CA VAL A 1150 -7.15 1.55 -51.06
C VAL A 1150 -6.77 0.26 -51.78
N TYR A 1151 -7.73 -0.28 -52.53
CA TYR A 1151 -7.65 -1.59 -53.21
C TYR A 1151 -7.23 -2.72 -52.24
N PRO A 1152 -8.02 -3.02 -51.18
CA PRO A 1152 -7.67 -4.01 -50.18
C PRO A 1152 -7.64 -5.44 -50.76
N THR A 1153 -6.53 -6.16 -50.60
CA THR A 1153 -6.30 -7.50 -51.16
C THR A 1153 -6.34 -8.59 -50.10
N SER A 1154 -5.29 -8.77 -49.30
CA SER A 1154 -5.27 -9.73 -48.19
C SER A 1154 -5.70 -9.09 -46.87
N ILE A 1155 -6.18 -9.93 -45.96
CA ILE A 1155 -6.48 -9.61 -44.58
C ILE A 1155 -5.96 -10.75 -43.70
N ALA A 1156 -5.23 -10.41 -42.65
CA ALA A 1156 -4.81 -11.32 -41.59
C ALA A 1156 -5.27 -10.74 -40.25
N ILE A 1157 -5.74 -11.60 -39.34
CA ILE A 1157 -6.24 -11.19 -38.02
C ILE A 1157 -5.25 -11.67 -36.98
N ALA A 1158 -4.91 -10.81 -36.01
CA ALA A 1158 -4.00 -11.15 -34.92
C ALA A 1158 -4.52 -12.36 -34.11
N PRO A 1159 -3.65 -13.23 -33.55
CA PRO A 1159 -4.09 -14.42 -32.82
C PRO A 1159 -5.04 -14.15 -31.63
N ASP A 1160 -4.91 -12.98 -31.00
CA ASP A 1160 -5.80 -12.51 -29.91
C ASP A 1160 -7.14 -11.92 -30.43
N GLY A 1161 -7.21 -11.55 -31.71
CA GLY A 1161 -8.33 -10.90 -32.36
C GLY A 1161 -8.46 -9.39 -32.10
N SER A 1162 -7.46 -8.72 -31.54
CA SER A 1162 -7.57 -7.30 -31.18
C SER A 1162 -7.46 -6.34 -32.39
N TYR A 1163 -6.79 -6.77 -33.47
CA TYR A 1163 -6.69 -6.04 -34.73
C TYR A 1163 -6.57 -6.97 -35.96
N ALA A 1164 -6.75 -6.40 -37.14
CA ALA A 1164 -6.37 -6.99 -38.43
C ALA A 1164 -5.32 -6.14 -39.15
N LEU A 1165 -4.55 -6.80 -39.99
CA LEU A 1165 -3.68 -6.19 -40.99
C LEU A 1165 -4.34 -6.37 -42.37
N VAL A 1166 -4.44 -5.29 -43.14
CA VAL A 1166 -5.04 -5.31 -44.49
C VAL A 1166 -4.06 -4.74 -45.51
N SER A 1167 -3.72 -5.53 -46.54
CA SER A 1167 -2.86 -5.09 -47.65
C SER A 1167 -3.61 -4.12 -48.56
N ASN A 1168 -3.10 -2.91 -48.76
CA ASN A 1168 -3.65 -1.91 -49.67
C ASN A 1168 -2.78 -1.82 -50.93
N TYR A 1169 -3.09 -2.68 -51.90
CA TYR A 1169 -2.26 -2.96 -53.07
C TYR A 1169 -1.83 -1.70 -53.84
N ASN A 1170 -2.75 -0.75 -54.05
CA ASN A 1170 -2.47 0.48 -54.81
C ASN A 1170 -1.81 1.59 -53.96
N ALA A 1171 -1.82 1.47 -52.63
CA ALA A 1171 -1.22 2.46 -51.73
C ALA A 1171 0.19 2.07 -51.24
N ASN A 1172 0.64 0.84 -51.50
CA ASN A 1172 1.90 0.28 -50.98
C ASN A 1172 1.97 0.33 -49.44
N THR A 1173 0.83 0.10 -48.79
CA THR A 1173 0.69 0.14 -47.33
C THR A 1173 -0.06 -1.07 -46.80
N VAL A 1174 0.20 -1.40 -45.54
CA VAL A 1174 -0.64 -2.30 -44.73
C VAL A 1174 -1.37 -1.43 -43.71
N PHE A 1175 -2.70 -1.52 -43.68
CA PHE A 1175 -3.51 -0.81 -42.68
C PHE A 1175 -3.70 -1.67 -41.45
N ILE A 1176 -3.58 -1.05 -40.28
CA ILE A 1176 -3.93 -1.64 -39.00
C ILE A 1176 -5.39 -1.26 -38.72
N VAL A 1177 -6.22 -2.28 -38.53
CA VAL A 1177 -7.67 -2.14 -38.38
C VAL A 1177 -8.05 -2.67 -37.00
N GLN A 1178 -8.59 -1.81 -36.14
CA GLN A 1178 -9.21 -2.26 -34.89
C GLN A 1178 -10.51 -3.00 -35.23
N LEU A 1179 -10.76 -4.16 -34.61
CA LEU A 1179 -11.82 -5.11 -34.99
C LEU A 1179 -13.03 -5.12 -34.07
#